data_AF-A0A8B9A7N2-F1
#
_entry.id   AF-A0A8B9A7N2-F1
#
_cell.length_a   1.000
_cell.length_b   1.000
_cell.length_c   1.000
_cell.angle_alpha   90.00
_cell.angle_beta   90.00
_cell.angle_gamma   90.00
#
_symmetry.space_group_name_H-M   'P 1'
#
loop_
_entity.id
_entity.type
_entity.pdbx_description
1 polymer ?
#
loop_
_entity_poly.entity_id
_entity_poly.type
_entity_poly.pdbx_seq_one_letter_code
_entity_poly.pdbx_strand_id
1 'polypeptide(L)'
;MEESLECFVARVKEEVFSPSADMYSFLPSSAYETAWVAMIPDPERRSRPMFPNCLLWVLHNQNYGGSWGELDLTIDHLTAILASAIALKTWSVGSINMDEGLKFLHANTEKVLMKHHGGIPRWFAIVFSGMLELAKAKGLKVFPQGYTGAVEDVFNERDKIFKTQEVSCGGHHLPLLLYLEALPAIYRGKHEDILEHKREDGSLFHSPSATACAFMITGDRDCKDYLEAMVQRCGYGVPPTYPVDQDLIKLCLLDHLMRLGCGDHFTKEIADAMDHIYRNWGTEEQQLSKMHNLPLQIFRDSLSFQLLRRHGHRISPERFCWFMRDPQILLHIEENYQDFLGAMYTVYRATHLMFIEEPELENAKTFSKKILQKGLPSEDLKDSLWALSDLQKEIEHELKNLWLARMDHLEHRMYIERSKDYNLWIGKSSPCRLTCLDNIIQLATKNFMTRQSVYRTELEELKRWSKYMGLANMGFGREKTTNCYFLASTPISFPLDSEARKIVAKCAILVTVADDFFDEHGSLDELQCLTEAVQRWEGEGLSGHSKVIFDALDDLVCDITLKVFNQQGYDIKTHLQDIWRDVFNVWLKESEWSRSRHAPSIDEYLQVGMISVAVQAMFLPSCYLASPKHPQNTRGTRYSKTTKLLMLSTRLLNDMESYEKEMKHGKLNMVPLYLKENPESNIEDSIAYIHNKLDRLKKQLLEIIMTNSNTEIPKEWKQVHLCALKGFQMLYNTYNLFDSPTALLQDITMAIYEPLVMDAQRMLLPPFVLNAHESVKKNKGQSMDDTSEKELSVKAQSRFQGVNRKIVYNSIAMPSKIKQSLYYVRPKSFLTLRCPSSYMFLAVPPISPSPLLKM
;
A
#
# COMPACT_ATOMS: atom_id res chain seq x y z
N MET A 1 -18.07 -20.56 -17.43
CA MET A 1 -18.59 -19.20 -17.18
C MET A 1 -17.62 -18.53 -16.25
N GLU A 2 -17.08 -17.38 -16.62
CA GLU A 2 -16.23 -16.59 -15.73
C GLU A 2 -17.16 -15.91 -14.70
N GLU A 3 -16.92 -16.12 -13.40
CA GLU A 3 -17.79 -15.56 -12.34
C GLU A 3 -17.76 -14.02 -12.35
N SER A 4 -18.90 -13.37 -12.11
CA SER A 4 -19.00 -11.90 -12.16
C SER A 4 -18.32 -11.23 -10.97
N LEU A 5 -17.95 -9.94 -11.11
CA LEU A 5 -17.39 -9.12 -10.03
C LEU A 5 -18.35 -9.08 -8.82
N GLU A 6 -19.65 -8.97 -9.09
CA GLU A 6 -20.72 -8.94 -8.08
C GLU A 6 -20.78 -10.22 -7.23
N CYS A 7 -20.47 -11.38 -7.83
CA CYS A 7 -20.41 -12.65 -7.11
C CYS A 7 -19.29 -12.65 -6.06
N PHE A 8 -18.11 -12.10 -6.41
CA PHE A 8 -17.02 -11.95 -5.45
C PHE A 8 -17.35 -10.95 -4.35
N VAL A 9 -17.97 -9.81 -4.68
CA VAL A 9 -18.43 -8.84 -3.69
C VAL A 9 -19.38 -9.50 -2.69
N ALA A 10 -20.37 -10.27 -3.16
CA ALA A 10 -21.33 -10.96 -2.28
C ALA A 10 -20.65 -11.95 -1.32
N ARG A 11 -19.69 -12.75 -1.81
CA ARG A 11 -18.93 -13.70 -0.96
C ARG A 11 -18.09 -12.97 0.09
N VAL A 12 -17.37 -11.92 -0.29
CA VAL A 12 -16.59 -11.12 0.67
C VAL A 12 -17.50 -10.46 1.71
N LYS A 13 -18.72 -10.02 1.33
CA LYS A 13 -19.71 -9.53 2.30
C LYS A 13 -20.09 -10.58 3.33
N GLU A 14 -20.36 -11.80 2.89
CA GLU A 14 -20.69 -12.90 3.78
C GLU A 14 -19.52 -13.28 4.69
N GLU A 15 -18.31 -13.35 4.16
CA GLU A 15 -17.11 -13.81 4.87
C GLU A 15 -16.57 -12.79 5.87
N VAL A 16 -16.65 -11.49 5.57
CA VAL A 16 -16.00 -10.43 6.38
C VAL A 16 -17.01 -9.64 7.21
N PHE A 17 -18.21 -9.41 6.68
CA PHE A 17 -19.15 -8.44 7.24
C PHE A 17 -20.41 -9.07 7.84
N SER A 18 -20.64 -10.38 7.67
CA SER A 18 -21.76 -11.07 8.30
C SER A 18 -21.65 -11.06 9.84
N PRO A 19 -22.76 -10.94 10.58
CA PRO A 19 -22.76 -11.14 12.04
C PRO A 19 -22.28 -12.52 12.49
N SER A 20 -22.33 -13.52 11.60
CA SER A 20 -21.85 -14.88 11.85
C SER A 20 -20.42 -15.13 11.36
N ALA A 21 -19.73 -14.10 10.85
CA ALA A 21 -18.38 -14.23 10.33
C ALA A 21 -17.41 -14.60 11.47
N ASP A 22 -16.65 -15.68 11.28
CA ASP A 22 -15.64 -16.10 12.24
C ASP A 22 -14.32 -15.35 11.98
N MET A 23 -14.08 -14.24 12.67
CA MET A 23 -12.86 -13.45 12.50
C MET A 23 -11.57 -14.29 12.73
N TYR A 24 -11.62 -15.33 13.55
CA TYR A 24 -10.46 -16.18 13.79
C TYR A 24 -10.09 -17.07 12.60
N SER A 25 -10.99 -17.28 11.64
CA SER A 25 -10.68 -18.04 10.42
C SER A 25 -9.67 -17.33 9.52
N PHE A 26 -9.45 -16.02 9.73
CA PHE A 26 -8.46 -15.22 9.02
C PHE A 26 -7.07 -15.27 9.66
N LEU A 27 -6.93 -15.86 10.86
CA LEU A 27 -5.63 -16.07 11.48
C LEU A 27 -4.95 -17.30 10.85
N PRO A 28 -3.64 -17.22 10.54
CA PRO A 28 -2.92 -18.32 9.93
C PRO A 28 -2.63 -19.38 10.99
N SER A 29 -2.62 -20.65 10.58
CA SER A 29 -2.12 -21.71 11.45
C SER A 29 -0.60 -21.68 11.51
N SER A 30 -0.03 -21.61 12.70
CA SER A 30 1.42 -21.73 12.90
C SER A 30 1.80 -23.19 13.09
N ALA A 31 2.64 -23.72 12.19
CA ALA A 31 3.14 -25.08 12.31
C ALA A 31 4.00 -25.29 13.56
N TYR A 32 4.80 -24.28 13.94
CA TYR A 32 5.61 -24.32 15.16
C TYR A 32 4.73 -24.44 16.41
N GLU A 33 3.74 -23.56 16.55
CA GLU A 33 2.83 -23.55 17.69
C GLU A 33 1.97 -24.82 17.74
N THR A 34 1.43 -25.22 16.58
CA THR A 34 0.60 -26.43 16.45
C THR A 34 1.36 -27.69 16.83
N ALA A 35 2.64 -27.79 16.44
CA ALA A 35 3.48 -28.91 16.83
C ALA A 35 3.74 -28.96 18.35
N TRP A 36 3.93 -27.82 19.01
CA TRP A 36 4.05 -27.75 20.47
C TRP A 36 2.78 -28.20 21.19
N VAL A 37 1.62 -27.74 20.74
CA VAL A 37 0.32 -28.17 21.28
C VAL A 37 0.09 -29.68 21.03
N ALA A 38 0.50 -30.19 19.86
CA ALA A 38 0.38 -31.61 19.53
C ALA A 38 1.24 -32.53 20.41
N MET A 39 2.30 -32.02 21.04
CA MET A 39 3.17 -32.81 21.94
C MET A 39 2.58 -33.06 23.33
N ILE A 40 1.51 -32.38 23.71
CA ILE A 40 0.94 -32.47 25.05
C ILE A 40 0.34 -33.86 25.27
N PRO A 41 0.79 -34.62 26.27
CA PRO A 41 0.20 -35.92 26.59
C PRO A 41 -1.15 -35.77 27.30
N ASP A 42 -2.10 -36.66 26.98
CA ASP A 42 -3.36 -36.75 27.70
C ASP A 42 -3.10 -37.08 29.19
N PRO A 43 -3.63 -36.27 30.14
CA PRO A 43 -3.39 -36.47 31.57
C PRO A 43 -3.83 -37.85 32.10
N GLU A 44 -4.89 -38.43 31.51
CA GLU A 44 -5.44 -39.74 31.87
C GLU A 44 -4.79 -40.88 31.09
N ARG A 45 -4.38 -40.62 29.83
CA ARG A 45 -3.76 -41.61 28.95
C ARG A 45 -2.50 -41.06 28.28
N ARG A 46 -1.39 -41.07 29.00
CA ARG A 46 -0.09 -40.53 28.53
C ARG A 46 0.46 -41.11 27.22
N SER A 47 -0.08 -42.24 26.74
CA SER A 47 0.31 -42.85 25.46
C SER A 47 -0.36 -42.21 24.23
N ARG A 48 -1.25 -41.22 24.41
CA ARG A 48 -1.89 -40.48 23.31
C ARG A 48 -1.80 -38.96 23.52
N PRO A 49 -1.84 -38.17 22.43
CA PRO A 49 -1.91 -36.71 22.54
C PRO A 49 -3.23 -36.27 23.17
N MET A 50 -3.17 -35.20 23.96
CA MET A 50 -4.35 -34.50 24.48
C MET A 50 -5.15 -33.86 23.34
N PHE A 51 -4.45 -33.32 22.34
CA PHE A 51 -5.03 -32.68 21.15
C PHE A 51 -4.69 -33.46 19.87
N PRO A 52 -5.39 -34.58 19.57
CA PRO A 52 -5.09 -35.42 18.41
C PRO A 52 -5.27 -34.70 17.07
N ASN A 53 -6.18 -33.74 17.01
CA ASN A 53 -6.43 -32.92 15.81
C ASN A 53 -5.21 -32.08 15.41
N CYS A 54 -4.44 -31.56 16.36
CA CYS A 54 -3.20 -30.84 16.09
C CYS A 54 -2.12 -31.75 15.52
N LEU A 55 -2.03 -33.00 16.00
CA LEU A 55 -1.09 -33.99 15.44
C LEU A 55 -1.47 -34.38 14.01
N LEU A 56 -2.75 -34.57 13.73
CA LEU A 56 -3.27 -34.82 12.38
C LEU A 56 -2.99 -33.63 11.46
N TRP A 57 -3.17 -32.40 11.95
CA TRP A 57 -2.82 -31.21 11.19
C TRP A 57 -1.35 -31.21 10.78
N VAL A 58 -0.43 -31.51 11.70
CA VAL A 58 1.02 -31.61 11.40
C VAL A 58 1.30 -32.70 10.35
N LEU A 59 0.64 -33.85 10.41
CA LEU A 59 0.80 -34.93 9.44
C LEU A 59 0.34 -34.54 8.01
N HIS A 60 -0.74 -33.77 7.91
CA HIS A 60 -1.41 -33.49 6.64
C HIS A 60 -1.04 -32.14 6.00
N ASN A 61 -0.35 -31.24 6.71
CA ASN A 61 0.02 -29.90 6.22
C ASN A 61 1.52 -29.74 5.97
N GLN A 62 2.21 -30.81 5.55
CA GLN A 62 3.59 -30.71 5.06
C GLN A 62 3.58 -30.28 3.59
N ASN A 63 4.36 -29.25 3.26
CA ASN A 63 4.52 -28.76 1.90
C ASN A 63 5.29 -29.75 1.02
N TYR A 64 5.10 -29.63 -0.29
CA TYR A 64 5.91 -30.34 -1.26
C TYR A 64 7.40 -30.02 -1.06
N GLY A 65 8.23 -31.06 -0.91
CA GLY A 65 9.65 -30.92 -0.62
C GLY A 65 10.01 -31.00 0.87
N GLY A 66 9.03 -31.07 1.79
CA GLY A 66 9.25 -31.46 3.18
C GLY A 66 9.18 -30.34 4.22
N SER A 67 8.97 -29.08 3.83
CA SER A 67 8.82 -27.97 4.79
C SER A 67 7.43 -27.94 5.44
N TRP A 68 7.33 -27.25 6.57
CA TRP A 68 6.06 -26.82 7.17
C TRP A 68 6.04 -25.30 7.27
N GLY A 69 4.88 -24.68 7.06
CA GLY A 69 4.73 -23.22 7.00
C GLY A 69 4.39 -22.75 5.59
N GLU A 70 4.68 -21.48 5.30
CA GLU A 70 4.42 -20.90 3.98
C GLU A 70 5.44 -21.38 2.91
N LEU A 71 5.26 -20.98 1.65
CA LEU A 71 6.09 -21.44 0.54
C LEU A 71 7.46 -20.74 0.45
N ASP A 72 7.60 -19.55 1.04
CA ASP A 72 8.83 -18.76 0.96
C ASP A 72 9.82 -19.14 2.06
N LEU A 73 10.99 -19.66 1.67
CA LEU A 73 12.00 -20.17 2.59
C LEU A 73 12.63 -19.06 3.47
N THR A 74 12.16 -18.95 4.72
CA THR A 74 12.68 -18.07 5.80
C THR A 74 13.23 -18.86 6.99
N ILE A 75 13.85 -18.17 7.95
CA ILE A 75 14.30 -18.74 9.22
C ILE A 75 13.17 -19.39 10.04
N ASP A 76 11.94 -18.87 9.95
CA ASP A 76 10.76 -19.39 10.66
C ASP A 76 10.43 -20.84 10.25
N HIS A 77 10.74 -21.20 9.00
CA HIS A 77 10.51 -22.54 8.48
C HIS A 77 11.43 -23.56 9.15
N LEU A 78 12.66 -23.16 9.49
CA LEU A 78 13.63 -24.05 10.12
C LEU A 78 13.15 -24.50 11.51
N THR A 79 12.60 -23.57 12.29
CA THR A 79 12.04 -23.86 13.62
C THR A 79 10.73 -24.66 13.50
N ALA A 80 9.86 -24.33 12.55
CA ALA A 80 8.62 -25.07 12.28
C ALA A 80 8.87 -26.53 11.87
N ILE A 81 9.86 -26.79 11.01
CA ILE A 81 10.25 -28.15 10.60
C ILE A 81 10.75 -28.95 11.81
N LEU A 82 11.62 -28.35 12.64
CA LEU A 82 12.13 -29.02 13.84
C LEU A 82 10.99 -29.35 14.81
N ALA A 83 10.11 -28.39 15.11
CA ALA A 83 8.96 -28.60 15.98
C ALA A 83 8.07 -29.75 15.47
N SER A 84 7.73 -29.70 14.18
CA SER A 84 6.87 -30.69 13.54
C SER A 84 7.49 -32.09 13.58
N ALA A 85 8.77 -32.22 13.24
CA ALA A 85 9.49 -33.50 13.30
C ALA A 85 9.55 -34.05 14.74
N ILE A 86 9.76 -33.21 15.74
CA ILE A 86 9.77 -33.61 17.16
C ILE A 86 8.38 -34.07 17.62
N ALA A 87 7.31 -33.39 17.19
CA ALA A 87 5.94 -33.79 17.49
C ALA A 87 5.62 -35.17 16.90
N LEU A 88 5.93 -35.39 15.62
CA LEU A 88 5.78 -36.68 14.94
C LEU A 88 6.59 -37.79 15.62
N LYS A 89 7.84 -37.49 15.99
CA LYS A 89 8.71 -38.42 16.72
C LYS A 89 8.16 -38.79 18.09
N THR A 90 7.61 -37.83 18.82
CA THR A 90 7.04 -38.01 20.16
C THR A 90 5.93 -39.07 20.16
N TRP A 91 5.13 -39.12 19.09
CA TRP A 91 4.03 -40.08 18.94
C TRP A 91 4.35 -41.27 18.03
N SER A 92 5.59 -41.38 17.53
CA SER A 92 6.03 -42.45 16.61
C SER A 92 5.15 -42.60 15.35
N VAL A 93 4.76 -41.47 14.76
CA VAL A 93 3.96 -41.39 13.52
C VAL A 93 4.70 -40.59 12.44
N GLY A 94 4.28 -40.69 11.17
CA GLY A 94 4.77 -39.82 10.09
C GLY A 94 6.26 -39.97 9.76
N SER A 95 6.79 -41.19 9.69
CA SER A 95 8.21 -41.43 9.39
C SER A 95 8.66 -40.80 8.06
N ILE A 96 7.84 -40.92 7.02
CA ILE A 96 8.09 -40.29 5.71
C ILE A 96 8.17 -38.77 5.84
N ASN A 97 7.21 -38.17 6.56
CA ASN A 97 7.20 -36.72 6.76
C ASN A 97 8.46 -36.25 7.50
N MET A 98 8.88 -36.97 8.54
CA MET A 98 10.12 -36.66 9.28
C MET A 98 11.35 -36.74 8.37
N ASP A 99 11.48 -37.79 7.57
CA ASP A 99 12.63 -37.97 6.68
C ASP A 99 12.71 -36.86 5.63
N GLU A 100 11.58 -36.51 4.99
CA GLU A 100 11.52 -35.42 4.02
C GLU A 100 11.80 -34.06 4.67
N GLY A 101 11.26 -33.80 5.86
CA GLY A 101 11.51 -32.56 6.58
C GLY A 101 12.97 -32.38 7.00
N LEU A 102 13.61 -33.43 7.52
CA LEU A 102 15.02 -33.37 7.89
C LEU A 102 15.93 -33.22 6.66
N LYS A 103 15.62 -33.88 5.53
CA LYS A 103 16.33 -33.66 4.26
C LYS A 103 16.22 -32.21 3.82
N PHE A 104 15.01 -31.63 3.85
CA PHE A 104 14.80 -30.24 3.49
C PHE A 104 15.56 -29.28 4.40
N LEU A 105 15.49 -29.50 5.72
CA LEU A 105 16.21 -28.71 6.71
C LEU A 105 17.72 -28.73 6.42
N HIS A 106 18.30 -29.92 6.22
CA HIS A 106 19.73 -30.08 5.95
C HIS A 106 20.15 -29.37 4.65
N ALA A 107 19.35 -29.49 3.59
CA ALA A 107 19.66 -28.86 2.30
C ALA A 107 19.59 -27.33 2.32
N ASN A 108 18.83 -26.74 3.25
CA ASN A 108 18.49 -25.32 3.22
C ASN A 108 19.04 -24.49 4.40
N THR A 109 19.39 -25.10 5.53
CA THR A 109 19.79 -24.37 6.76
C THR A 109 20.92 -23.39 6.49
N GLU A 110 22.04 -23.87 5.92
CA GLU A 110 23.20 -23.01 5.66
C GLU A 110 22.85 -21.87 4.70
N LYS A 111 22.14 -22.17 3.60
CA LYS A 111 21.69 -21.17 2.64
C LYS A 111 20.83 -20.09 3.27
N VAL A 112 19.93 -20.44 4.19
CA VAL A 112 19.05 -19.49 4.87
C VAL A 112 19.85 -18.65 5.87
N LEU A 113 20.70 -19.28 6.69
CA LEU A 113 21.51 -18.57 7.68
C LEU A 113 22.51 -17.60 7.03
N MET A 114 23.10 -17.99 5.89
CA MET A 114 23.98 -17.10 5.12
C MET A 114 23.25 -15.85 4.59
N LYS A 115 21.93 -15.88 4.38
CA LYS A 115 21.21 -14.63 4.01
C LYS A 115 21.22 -13.58 5.13
N HIS A 116 21.47 -14.00 6.37
CA HIS A 116 21.46 -13.15 7.57
C HIS A 116 22.88 -12.81 8.06
N HIS A 117 23.88 -12.79 7.17
CA HIS A 117 25.32 -12.52 7.41
C HIS A 117 25.71 -11.24 8.18
N GLY A 118 24.77 -10.52 8.80
CA GLY A 118 25.00 -9.33 9.63
C GLY A 118 24.14 -9.22 10.90
N GLY A 119 23.34 -10.24 11.27
CA GLY A 119 22.59 -10.22 12.53
C GLY A 119 21.51 -11.30 12.62
N ILE A 120 21.74 -12.33 13.43
CA ILE A 120 20.76 -13.38 13.72
C ILE A 120 19.70 -12.80 14.68
N PRO A 121 18.39 -12.90 14.38
CA PRO A 121 17.37 -12.39 15.29
C PRO A 121 17.41 -13.08 16.66
N ARG A 122 17.23 -12.29 17.72
CA ARG A 122 17.28 -12.76 19.12
C ARG A 122 16.37 -13.97 19.36
N TRP A 123 15.11 -13.89 18.91
CA TRP A 123 14.14 -14.96 19.08
C TRP A 123 14.59 -16.25 18.38
N PHE A 124 15.18 -16.13 17.18
CA PHE A 124 15.59 -17.27 16.38
C PHE A 124 16.79 -17.97 17.01
N ALA A 125 17.76 -17.21 17.52
CA ALA A 125 18.90 -17.77 18.24
C ALA A 125 18.47 -18.61 19.44
N ILE A 126 17.49 -18.13 20.22
CA ILE A 126 16.97 -18.88 21.36
C ILE A 126 16.20 -20.12 20.90
N VAL A 127 15.23 -19.94 20.01
CA VAL A 127 14.30 -21.01 19.61
C VAL A 127 15.00 -22.09 18.80
N PHE A 128 15.75 -21.74 17.76
CA PHE A 128 16.36 -22.71 16.87
C PHE A 128 17.35 -23.63 17.61
N SER A 129 18.24 -23.06 18.42
CA SER A 129 19.19 -23.83 19.22
C SER A 129 18.48 -24.73 20.25
N GLY A 130 17.46 -24.23 20.93
CA GLY A 130 16.66 -25.03 21.89
C GLY A 130 15.93 -26.19 21.21
N MET A 131 15.40 -25.97 20.01
CA MET A 131 14.72 -27.02 19.24
C MET A 131 15.69 -28.09 18.73
N LEU A 132 16.92 -27.74 18.36
CA LEU A 132 17.96 -28.71 17.99
C LEU A 132 18.35 -29.59 19.18
N GLU A 133 18.50 -29.00 20.37
CA GLU A 133 18.78 -29.73 21.61
C GLU A 133 17.64 -30.70 21.96
N LEU A 134 16.38 -30.23 21.84
CA LEU A 134 15.19 -31.05 22.07
C LEU A 134 15.08 -32.21 21.05
N ALA A 135 15.36 -31.95 19.77
CA ALA A 135 15.36 -32.98 18.73
C ALA A 135 16.38 -34.08 19.04
N LYS A 136 17.59 -33.70 19.46
CA LYS A 136 18.64 -34.63 19.88
C LYS A 136 18.21 -35.45 21.10
N ALA A 137 17.60 -34.82 22.11
CA ALA A 137 17.09 -35.50 23.30
C ALA A 137 15.96 -36.52 22.97
N LYS A 138 15.19 -36.27 21.91
CA LYS A 138 14.14 -37.17 21.40
C LYS A 138 14.66 -38.22 20.40
N GLY A 139 15.98 -38.28 20.19
CA GLY A 139 16.63 -39.28 19.35
C GLY A 139 16.54 -39.01 17.84
N LEU A 140 16.31 -37.76 17.42
CA LEU A 140 16.40 -37.35 16.03
C LEU A 140 17.84 -37.00 15.66
N LYS A 141 18.32 -37.53 14.53
CA LYS A 141 19.63 -37.19 13.97
C LYS A 141 19.46 -36.08 12.93
N VAL A 142 19.44 -34.83 13.40
CA VAL A 142 19.22 -33.65 12.54
C VAL A 142 20.44 -33.34 11.67
N PHE A 143 21.63 -33.27 12.28
CA PHE A 143 22.90 -33.03 11.59
C PHE A 143 23.88 -34.17 11.89
N PRO A 144 23.85 -35.28 11.15
CA PRO A 144 24.66 -36.46 11.44
C PRO A 144 26.18 -36.23 11.27
N GLN A 145 26.57 -35.20 10.52
CA GLN A 145 27.98 -34.83 10.27
C GLN A 145 28.51 -33.73 11.20
N GLY A 146 27.71 -33.27 12.18
CA GLY A 146 28.03 -32.13 13.03
C GLY A 146 27.39 -30.83 12.54
N TYR A 147 27.50 -29.77 13.35
CA TYR A 147 26.98 -28.44 13.00
C TYR A 147 27.90 -27.75 11.98
N THR A 148 27.30 -27.00 11.07
CA THR A 148 28.06 -26.08 10.20
C THR A 148 28.45 -24.84 10.99
N GLY A 149 29.47 -24.10 10.54
CA GLY A 149 29.88 -22.84 11.19
C GLY A 149 28.71 -21.85 11.33
N ALA A 150 27.82 -21.77 10.34
CA ALA A 150 26.63 -20.95 10.41
C ALA A 150 25.66 -21.35 11.55
N VAL A 151 25.54 -22.65 11.85
CA VAL A 151 24.72 -23.12 12.98
C VAL A 151 25.44 -22.85 14.31
N GLU A 152 26.76 -23.03 14.37
CA GLU A 152 27.56 -22.68 15.55
C GLU A 152 27.45 -21.19 15.90
N ASP A 153 27.41 -20.32 14.90
CA ASP A 153 27.18 -18.88 15.08
C ASP A 153 25.83 -18.58 15.75
N VAL A 154 24.78 -19.35 15.46
CA VAL A 154 23.47 -19.22 16.12
C VAL A 154 23.56 -19.58 17.60
N PHE A 155 24.28 -20.66 17.94
CA PHE A 155 24.53 -21.03 19.34
C PHE A 155 25.37 -19.97 20.07
N ASN A 156 26.42 -19.46 19.42
CA ASN A 156 27.25 -18.38 19.97
C ASN A 156 26.42 -17.13 20.26
N GLU A 157 25.47 -16.78 19.39
CA GLU A 157 24.59 -15.64 19.59
C GLU A 157 23.61 -15.87 20.75
N ARG A 158 23.02 -17.08 20.87
CA ARG A 158 22.20 -17.45 22.04
C ARG A 158 22.97 -17.32 23.35
N ASP A 159 24.22 -17.78 23.39
CA ASP A 159 25.04 -17.73 24.59
C ASP A 159 25.41 -16.30 24.97
N LYS A 160 25.63 -15.41 23.98
CA LYS A 160 25.75 -13.97 24.25
C LYS A 160 24.47 -13.40 24.82
N ILE A 161 23.31 -13.76 24.27
CA ILE A 161 22.00 -13.30 24.75
C ILE A 161 21.79 -13.66 26.22
N PHE A 162 22.07 -14.91 26.61
CA PHE A 162 21.94 -15.35 28.01
C PHE A 162 22.89 -14.59 28.94
N LYS A 163 24.17 -14.45 28.56
CA LYS A 163 25.16 -13.69 29.36
C LYS A 163 24.79 -12.22 29.54
N THR A 164 24.36 -11.55 28.47
CA THR A 164 23.97 -10.13 28.54
C THR A 164 22.76 -9.94 29.47
N GLN A 165 21.84 -10.90 29.52
CA GLN A 165 20.64 -10.81 30.35
C GLN A 165 20.90 -11.14 31.83
N GLU A 166 21.92 -11.93 32.14
CA GLU A 166 22.40 -12.12 33.52
C GLU A 166 23.10 -10.86 34.08
N VAL A 167 23.68 -10.03 33.22
CA VAL A 167 24.47 -8.83 33.59
C VAL A 167 23.65 -7.53 33.54
N SER A 168 22.58 -7.47 32.74
CA SER A 168 21.72 -6.29 32.60
C SER A 168 20.73 -6.15 33.76
N CYS A 169 21.01 -5.22 34.69
CA CYS A 169 20.06 -4.81 35.73
C CYS A 169 18.87 -3.96 35.22
N GLY A 170 18.82 -3.63 33.92
CA GLY A 170 17.73 -2.87 33.30
C GLY A 170 16.86 -3.78 32.44
N GLY A 171 15.56 -3.82 32.72
CA GLY A 171 14.56 -4.65 32.03
C GLY A 171 14.25 -4.25 30.58
N HIS A 172 15.27 -3.92 29.78
CA HIS A 172 15.10 -3.37 28.42
C HIS A 172 14.90 -4.44 27.33
N HIS A 173 15.03 -5.74 27.65
CA HIS A 173 14.78 -6.84 26.72
C HIS A 173 13.55 -7.67 27.11
N LEU A 174 12.94 -8.32 26.12
CA LEU A 174 11.84 -9.27 26.35
C LEU A 174 12.27 -10.40 27.32
N PRO A 175 11.40 -10.79 28.27
CA PRO A 175 11.69 -11.86 29.22
C PRO A 175 12.07 -13.17 28.51
N LEU A 176 13.09 -13.89 29.00
CA LEU A 176 13.47 -15.19 28.43
C LEU A 176 12.32 -16.20 28.48
N LEU A 177 11.50 -16.12 29.54
CA LEU A 177 10.33 -16.97 29.73
C LEU A 177 9.30 -16.87 28.60
N LEU A 178 9.36 -15.82 27.77
CA LEU A 178 8.60 -15.78 26.52
C LEU A 178 8.86 -17.04 25.69
N TYR A 179 10.09 -17.55 25.67
CA TYR A 179 10.56 -18.73 24.92
C TYR A 179 10.70 -19.99 25.79
N LEU A 180 9.91 -20.12 26.86
CA LEU A 180 10.00 -21.19 27.87
C LEU A 180 10.21 -22.59 27.27
N GLU A 181 9.55 -22.88 26.16
CA GLU A 181 9.60 -24.16 25.45
C GLU A 181 10.98 -24.50 24.86
N ALA A 182 11.79 -23.49 24.53
CA ALA A 182 13.11 -23.61 23.94
C ALA A 182 14.26 -23.35 24.94
N LEU A 183 13.95 -22.94 26.18
CA LEU A 183 14.98 -22.67 27.18
C LEU A 183 15.59 -23.96 27.74
N PRO A 184 16.91 -24.00 27.98
CA PRO A 184 17.55 -25.03 28.80
C PRO A 184 16.97 -25.05 30.22
N ALA A 185 16.96 -26.22 30.88
CA ALA A 185 16.35 -26.40 32.19
C ALA A 185 16.85 -25.40 33.26
N ILE A 186 18.12 -25.01 33.21
CA ILE A 186 18.73 -24.03 34.12
C ILE A 186 18.12 -22.62 34.04
N TYR A 187 17.52 -22.25 32.90
CA TYR A 187 16.92 -20.93 32.66
C TYR A 187 15.40 -20.91 32.81
N ARG A 188 14.75 -22.05 33.10
CA ARG A 188 13.28 -22.13 33.21
C ARG A 188 12.72 -21.63 34.55
N GLY A 189 13.57 -21.48 35.57
CA GLY A 189 13.14 -21.13 36.93
C GLY A 189 12.37 -22.25 37.62
N LYS A 190 11.79 -21.94 38.80
CA LYS A 190 10.88 -22.81 39.53
C LYS A 190 9.46 -22.71 38.97
N HIS A 191 8.59 -23.63 39.39
CA HIS A 191 7.18 -23.62 38.98
C HIS A 191 6.48 -22.28 39.30
N GLU A 192 6.81 -21.68 40.44
CA GLU A 192 6.26 -20.38 40.88
C GLU A 192 6.67 -19.25 39.93
N ASP A 193 7.94 -19.20 39.51
CA ASP A 193 8.48 -18.17 38.62
C ASP A 193 7.82 -18.21 37.21
N ILE A 194 7.51 -19.43 36.73
CA ILE A 194 6.79 -19.63 35.46
C ILE A 194 5.36 -19.08 35.57
N LEU A 195 4.68 -19.39 36.67
CA LEU A 195 3.28 -19.02 36.87
C LEU A 195 3.07 -17.54 37.22
N GLU A 196 4.10 -16.82 37.70
CA GLU A 196 4.06 -15.37 37.88
C GLU A 196 3.76 -14.61 36.56
N HIS A 197 4.17 -15.21 35.43
CA HIS A 197 3.97 -14.63 34.11
C HIS A 197 2.63 -15.02 33.46
N LYS A 198 1.84 -15.88 34.13
CA LYS A 198 0.50 -16.31 33.68
C LYS A 198 -0.46 -15.12 33.67
N ARG A 199 -1.34 -15.09 32.68
CA ARG A 199 -2.36 -14.05 32.51
C ARG A 199 -3.72 -14.54 33.03
N GLU A 200 -4.68 -13.63 33.10
CA GLU A 200 -6.05 -13.93 33.55
C GLU A 200 -6.74 -14.98 32.68
N ASP A 201 -6.39 -15.06 31.39
CA ASP A 201 -6.90 -16.04 30.45
C ASP A 201 -6.20 -17.41 30.55
N GLY A 202 -5.26 -17.59 31.47
CA GLY A 202 -4.48 -18.82 31.65
C GLY A 202 -3.26 -18.95 30.74
N SER A 203 -3.06 -18.04 29.78
CA SER A 203 -1.93 -18.07 28.87
C SER A 203 -0.62 -17.57 29.51
N LEU A 204 0.50 -18.04 28.97
CA LEU A 204 1.78 -17.36 29.10
C LEU A 204 2.04 -16.52 27.86
N PHE A 205 2.07 -15.19 28.03
CA PHE A 205 2.38 -14.22 26.97
C PHE A 205 1.50 -14.33 25.70
N HIS A 206 0.27 -14.84 25.82
CA HIS A 206 -0.58 -15.18 24.66
C HIS A 206 0.10 -16.13 23.64
N SER A 207 1.11 -16.91 24.08
CA SER A 207 1.88 -17.84 23.25
C SER A 207 1.42 -19.28 23.51
N PRO A 208 0.87 -19.99 22.50
CA PRO A 208 0.46 -21.38 22.65
C PRO A 208 1.58 -22.32 23.09
N SER A 209 2.78 -22.19 22.53
CA SER A 209 3.95 -23.02 22.78
C SER A 209 4.52 -22.82 24.19
N ALA A 210 4.62 -21.56 24.63
CA ALA A 210 5.02 -21.26 26.01
C ALA A 210 4.02 -21.84 27.01
N THR A 211 2.72 -21.69 26.72
CA THR A 211 1.64 -22.20 27.57
C THR A 211 1.59 -23.73 27.58
N ALA A 212 1.79 -24.37 26.43
CA ALA A 212 1.90 -25.83 26.31
C ALA A 212 3.07 -26.37 27.14
N CYS A 213 4.24 -25.72 27.06
CA CYS A 213 5.40 -26.09 27.87
C CYS A 213 5.13 -25.88 29.36
N ALA A 214 4.55 -24.75 29.74
CA ALA A 214 4.18 -24.47 31.13
C ALA A 214 3.24 -25.54 31.69
N PHE A 215 2.18 -25.88 30.95
CA PHE A 215 1.26 -26.95 31.33
C PHE A 215 1.96 -28.31 31.51
N MET A 216 2.84 -28.69 30.58
CA MET A 216 3.59 -29.95 30.68
C MET A 216 4.54 -29.99 31.89
N ILE A 217 5.03 -28.84 32.36
CA ILE A 217 5.92 -28.74 33.54
C ILE A 217 5.11 -28.70 34.84
N THR A 218 4.07 -27.87 34.90
CA THR A 218 3.38 -27.52 36.16
C THR A 218 2.09 -28.30 36.38
N GLY A 219 1.44 -28.77 35.32
CA GLY A 219 0.08 -29.34 35.37
C GLY A 219 -1.01 -28.30 35.70
N ASP A 220 -0.72 -27.01 35.55
CA ASP A 220 -1.64 -25.92 35.89
C ASP A 220 -2.97 -25.99 35.10
N ARG A 221 -4.08 -25.81 35.81
CA ARG A 221 -5.43 -25.95 35.24
C ARG A 221 -5.78 -24.80 34.29
N ASP A 222 -5.37 -23.57 34.60
CA ASP A 222 -5.74 -22.43 33.77
C ASP A 222 -5.00 -22.46 32.42
N CYS A 223 -3.72 -22.90 32.42
CA CYS A 223 -2.99 -23.19 31.18
C CYS A 223 -3.72 -24.24 30.32
N LYS A 224 -4.28 -25.27 30.96
CA LYS A 224 -5.05 -26.32 30.28
C LYS A 224 -6.33 -25.76 29.67
N ASP A 225 -7.10 -25.00 30.45
CA ASP A 225 -8.39 -24.43 30.04
C ASP A 225 -8.19 -23.45 28.86
N TYR A 226 -7.11 -22.65 28.87
CA TYR A 226 -6.69 -21.81 27.75
C TYR A 226 -6.44 -22.62 26.47
N LEU A 227 -5.65 -23.70 26.55
CA LEU A 227 -5.31 -24.53 25.40
C LEU A 227 -6.54 -25.24 24.82
N GLU A 228 -7.42 -25.75 25.69
CA GLU A 228 -8.70 -26.36 25.28
C GLU A 228 -9.60 -25.35 24.57
N ALA A 229 -9.76 -24.15 25.12
CA ALA A 229 -10.57 -23.08 24.51
C ALA A 229 -10.03 -22.65 23.14
N MET A 230 -8.70 -22.47 23.03
CA MET A 230 -8.04 -22.11 21.78
C MET A 230 -8.22 -23.20 20.70
N VAL A 231 -7.96 -24.47 21.02
CA VAL A 231 -8.11 -25.58 20.06
C VAL A 231 -9.57 -25.76 19.67
N GLN A 232 -10.51 -25.60 20.60
CA GLN A 232 -11.95 -25.64 20.29
C GLN A 232 -12.35 -24.54 19.30
N ARG A 233 -11.73 -23.35 19.38
CA ARG A 233 -12.04 -22.22 18.50
C ARG A 233 -11.33 -22.29 17.14
N CYS A 234 -10.05 -22.63 17.11
CA CYS A 234 -9.24 -22.64 15.88
C CYS A 234 -9.31 -23.97 15.11
N GLY A 235 -9.81 -25.04 15.74
CA GLY A 235 -9.99 -26.34 15.10
C GLY A 235 -8.71 -27.20 15.10
N TYR A 236 -8.08 -27.37 13.94
CA TYR A 236 -6.98 -28.33 13.75
C TYR A 236 -5.59 -27.72 13.92
N GLY A 237 -5.39 -26.47 13.46
CA GLY A 237 -4.14 -25.71 13.63
C GLY A 237 -4.36 -24.53 14.57
N VAL A 238 -3.31 -24.13 15.30
CA VAL A 238 -3.37 -22.99 16.23
C VAL A 238 -2.54 -21.81 15.72
N PRO A 239 -2.94 -20.55 16.01
CA PRO A 239 -2.23 -19.38 15.51
C PRO A 239 -0.91 -19.11 16.25
N PRO A 240 -0.03 -18.22 15.72
CA PRO A 240 1.17 -17.75 16.42
C PRO A 240 0.90 -17.16 17.83
N THR A 241 -0.29 -16.59 18.02
CA THR A 241 -0.71 -15.94 19.27
C THR A 241 -2.22 -15.99 19.44
N TYR A 242 -2.68 -16.13 20.68
CA TYR A 242 -4.10 -16.18 21.02
C TYR A 242 -4.34 -15.67 22.45
N PRO A 243 -5.47 -15.00 22.74
CA PRO A 243 -6.45 -14.49 21.79
C PRO A 243 -5.90 -13.28 21.01
N VAL A 244 -6.37 -13.11 19.78
CA VAL A 244 -6.25 -11.85 19.04
C VAL A 244 -7.59 -11.13 19.13
N ASP A 245 -7.54 -9.82 19.36
CA ASP A 245 -8.71 -8.97 19.36
C ASP A 245 -9.43 -9.02 18.01
N GLN A 246 -10.73 -9.36 18.02
CA GLN A 246 -11.53 -9.46 16.79
C GLN A 246 -11.68 -8.11 16.10
N ASP A 247 -11.75 -7.00 16.86
CA ASP A 247 -11.81 -5.67 16.30
C ASP A 247 -10.50 -5.32 15.58
N LEU A 248 -9.36 -5.80 16.09
CA LEU A 248 -8.09 -5.65 15.40
C LEU A 248 -8.04 -6.45 14.10
N ILE A 249 -8.50 -7.71 14.10
CA ILE A 249 -8.58 -8.52 12.86
C ILE A 249 -9.44 -7.77 11.83
N LYS A 250 -10.62 -7.30 12.26
CA LYS A 250 -11.54 -6.55 11.41
C LYS A 250 -10.90 -5.27 10.86
N LEU A 251 -10.24 -4.46 11.70
CA LEU A 251 -9.50 -3.26 11.29
C LEU A 251 -8.48 -3.57 10.18
N CYS A 252 -7.76 -4.66 10.31
CA CYS A 252 -6.73 -5.06 9.35
C CYS A 252 -7.32 -5.55 8.04
N LEU A 253 -8.43 -6.30 8.08
CA LEU A 253 -9.19 -6.69 6.88
C LEU A 253 -9.72 -5.45 6.14
N LEU A 254 -10.16 -4.42 6.87
CA LEU A 254 -10.61 -3.17 6.27
C LEU A 254 -9.46 -2.42 5.58
N ASP A 255 -8.30 -2.24 6.26
CA ASP A 255 -7.12 -1.66 5.62
C ASP A 255 -6.67 -2.48 4.40
N HIS A 256 -6.70 -3.81 4.49
CA HIS A 256 -6.37 -4.69 3.36
C HIS A 256 -7.29 -4.47 2.15
N LEU A 257 -8.62 -4.49 2.36
CA LEU A 257 -9.61 -4.24 1.29
C LEU A 257 -9.42 -2.87 0.64
N MET A 258 -9.12 -1.84 1.44
CA MET A 258 -8.83 -0.51 0.93
C MET A 258 -7.53 -0.46 0.13
N ARG A 259 -6.44 -1.06 0.63
CA ARG A 259 -5.15 -1.14 -0.07
C ARG A 259 -5.20 -1.96 -1.36
N LEU A 260 -6.15 -2.89 -1.48
CA LEU A 260 -6.44 -3.64 -2.70
C LEU A 260 -7.36 -2.88 -3.68
N GLY A 261 -7.78 -1.65 -3.36
CA GLY A 261 -8.68 -0.85 -4.20
C GLY A 261 -10.10 -1.37 -4.26
N CYS A 262 -10.52 -2.18 -3.28
CA CYS A 262 -11.85 -2.78 -3.21
C CYS A 262 -12.82 -2.06 -2.27
N GLY A 263 -12.35 -1.04 -1.54
CA GLY A 263 -13.14 -0.34 -0.52
C GLY A 263 -14.48 0.21 -1.01
N ASP A 264 -14.54 0.72 -2.25
CA ASP A 264 -15.76 1.31 -2.84
C ASP A 264 -16.96 0.35 -2.85
N HIS A 265 -16.70 -0.96 -2.97
CA HIS A 265 -17.74 -2.01 -2.98
C HIS A 265 -18.38 -2.26 -1.61
N PHE A 266 -17.75 -1.76 -0.54
CA PHE A 266 -18.13 -2.00 0.86
C PHE A 266 -18.33 -0.69 1.65
N THR A 267 -18.66 0.41 0.96
CA THR A 267 -18.73 1.75 1.57
C THR A 267 -19.61 1.80 2.83
N LYS A 268 -20.76 1.11 2.83
CA LYS A 268 -21.68 1.08 3.98
C LYS A 268 -21.10 0.25 5.12
N GLU A 269 -20.61 -0.94 4.80
CA GLU A 269 -20.08 -1.89 5.77
C GLU A 269 -18.82 -1.33 6.46
N ILE A 270 -17.97 -0.63 5.72
CA ILE A 270 -16.81 0.09 6.26
C ILE A 270 -17.27 1.22 7.18
N ALA A 271 -18.26 2.04 6.79
CA ALA A 271 -18.78 3.11 7.64
C ALA A 271 -19.34 2.57 8.96
N ASP A 272 -20.16 1.51 8.91
CA ASP A 272 -20.73 0.87 10.10
C ASP A 272 -19.63 0.33 11.04
N ALA A 273 -18.55 -0.24 10.47
CA ALA A 273 -17.41 -0.69 11.24
C ALA A 273 -16.62 0.47 11.87
N MET A 274 -16.36 1.54 11.13
CA MET A 274 -15.68 2.73 11.64
C MET A 274 -16.45 3.38 12.79
N ASP A 275 -17.78 3.45 12.70
CA ASP A 275 -18.63 3.96 13.78
C ASP A 275 -18.54 3.10 15.04
N HIS A 276 -18.42 1.77 14.90
CA HIS A 276 -18.19 0.87 16.04
C HIS A 276 -16.84 1.13 16.69
N ILE A 277 -15.78 1.17 15.91
CA ILE A 277 -14.41 1.44 16.38
C ILE A 277 -14.35 2.82 17.06
N TYR A 278 -15.00 3.83 16.49
CA TYR A 278 -15.03 5.19 17.05
C TYR A 278 -15.71 5.24 18.42
N ARG A 279 -16.80 4.49 18.62
CA ARG A 279 -17.47 4.41 19.93
C ARG A 279 -16.54 3.80 21.00
N ASN A 280 -15.85 2.71 20.67
CA ASN A 280 -14.90 2.06 21.57
C ASN A 280 -13.69 2.97 21.85
N TRP A 281 -13.25 3.72 20.83
CA TRP A 281 -12.22 4.76 20.93
C TRP A 281 -12.64 5.94 21.82
N GLY A 282 -13.89 6.06 22.26
CA GLY A 282 -14.29 7.09 23.23
C GLY A 282 -14.26 6.59 24.68
N THR A 283 -14.51 5.30 24.88
CA THR A 283 -14.87 4.72 26.19
C THR A 283 -13.80 3.88 26.84
N GLU A 284 -12.86 3.33 26.07
CA GLU A 284 -11.77 2.52 26.63
C GLU A 284 -10.78 3.43 27.37
N GLU A 285 -10.58 3.16 28.66
CA GLU A 285 -9.43 3.67 29.41
C GLU A 285 -8.14 3.10 28.80
N GLN A 286 -7.14 3.96 28.62
CA GLN A 286 -5.87 3.58 28.04
C GLN A 286 -5.04 2.78 29.06
N GLN A 287 -5.26 1.47 29.12
CA GLN A 287 -4.44 0.56 29.91
C GLN A 287 -3.15 0.22 29.16
N LEU A 288 -2.02 0.49 29.79
CA LEU A 288 -0.71 0.15 29.24
C LEU A 288 -0.51 -1.37 29.29
N SER A 289 -0.29 -1.99 28.12
CA SER A 289 0.01 -3.42 28.07
C SER A 289 1.39 -3.74 28.63
N LYS A 290 1.59 -5.00 29.08
CA LYS A 290 2.93 -5.54 29.38
C LYS A 290 3.86 -5.35 28.17
N MET A 291 5.17 -5.15 28.40
CA MET A 291 6.16 -4.79 27.36
C MET A 291 6.14 -5.68 26.11
N HIS A 292 5.90 -6.99 26.23
CA HIS A 292 5.83 -7.90 25.08
C HIS A 292 4.64 -7.66 24.13
N ASN A 293 3.58 -7.00 24.61
CA ASN A 293 2.40 -6.67 23.82
C ASN A 293 2.44 -5.23 23.28
N LEU A 294 3.50 -4.48 23.56
CA LEU A 294 3.65 -3.09 23.15
C LEU A 294 3.60 -2.90 21.61
N PRO A 295 4.27 -3.74 20.78
CA PRO A 295 4.17 -3.62 19.33
C PRO A 295 2.73 -3.74 18.84
N LEU A 296 1.97 -4.69 19.39
CA LEU A 296 0.58 -4.95 19.04
C LEU A 296 -0.33 -3.78 19.41
N GLN A 297 -0.17 -3.22 20.61
CA GLN A 297 -0.95 -2.06 21.06
C GLN A 297 -0.66 -0.82 20.20
N ILE A 298 0.61 -0.51 19.94
CA ILE A 298 1.00 0.62 19.08
C ILE A 298 0.45 0.41 17.66
N PHE A 299 0.52 -0.81 17.13
CA PHE A 299 -0.04 -1.15 15.82
C PHE A 299 -1.56 -0.92 15.78
N ARG A 300 -2.31 -1.45 16.76
CA ARG A 300 -3.77 -1.27 16.87
C ARG A 300 -4.14 0.21 16.94
N ASP A 301 -3.49 0.96 17.84
CA ASP A 301 -3.83 2.35 18.09
C ASP A 301 -3.52 3.24 16.88
N SER A 302 -2.37 3.03 16.23
CA SER A 302 -1.98 3.78 15.04
C SER A 302 -2.85 3.45 13.82
N LEU A 303 -3.21 2.18 13.62
CA LEU A 303 -4.11 1.77 12.53
C LEU A 303 -5.52 2.34 12.74
N SER A 304 -6.05 2.21 13.96
CA SER A 304 -7.35 2.77 14.33
C SER A 304 -7.36 4.28 14.09
N PHE A 305 -6.33 4.99 14.54
CA PHE A 305 -6.21 6.42 14.31
C PHE A 305 -6.21 6.77 12.81
N GLN A 306 -5.40 6.06 12.02
CA GLN A 306 -5.29 6.28 10.59
C GLN A 306 -6.63 6.08 9.88
N LEU A 307 -7.31 4.98 10.17
CA LEU A 307 -8.57 4.63 9.51
C LEU A 307 -9.71 5.56 9.94
N LEU A 308 -9.85 5.84 11.24
CA LEU A 308 -10.86 6.76 11.75
C LEU A 308 -10.72 8.16 11.12
N ARG A 309 -9.48 8.67 11.04
CA ARG A 309 -9.21 9.98 10.43
C ARG A 309 -9.51 9.98 8.92
N ARG A 310 -9.16 8.92 8.19
CA ARG A 310 -9.54 8.78 6.76
C ARG A 310 -11.06 8.73 6.54
N HIS A 311 -11.83 8.29 7.53
CA HIS A 311 -13.30 8.20 7.45
C HIS A 311 -14.04 9.39 8.06
N GLY A 312 -13.32 10.49 8.36
CA GLY A 312 -13.94 11.75 8.74
C GLY A 312 -14.00 12.03 10.24
N HIS A 313 -13.47 11.13 11.08
CA HIS A 313 -13.47 11.33 12.54
C HIS A 313 -12.28 12.21 12.95
N ARG A 314 -12.58 13.35 13.58
CA ARG A 314 -11.55 14.22 14.20
C ARG A 314 -11.20 13.67 15.58
N ILE A 315 -10.07 12.99 15.68
CA ILE A 315 -9.55 12.37 16.90
C ILE A 315 -8.16 12.95 17.25
N SER A 316 -7.88 13.05 18.54
CA SER A 316 -6.58 13.56 19.03
C SER A 316 -5.46 12.52 18.80
N PRO A 317 -4.29 12.94 18.27
CA PRO A 317 -3.14 12.05 18.09
C PRO A 317 -2.53 11.61 19.41
N GLU A 318 -2.72 12.36 20.49
CA GLU A 318 -2.23 12.02 21.82
C GLU A 318 -2.62 10.62 22.28
N ARG A 319 -3.81 10.16 21.87
CA ARG A 319 -4.34 8.86 22.24
C ARG A 319 -3.56 7.69 21.64
N PHE A 320 -2.85 7.85 20.53
CA PHE A 320 -1.98 6.77 20.02
C PHE A 320 -0.49 7.08 20.17
N CYS A 321 -0.11 8.36 20.27
CA CYS A 321 1.26 8.79 20.52
C CYS A 321 1.71 8.66 21.98
N TRP A 322 0.96 7.94 22.83
CA TRP A 322 1.25 7.77 24.26
C TRP A 322 2.66 7.22 24.52
N PHE A 323 3.16 6.34 23.64
CA PHE A 323 4.48 5.71 23.77
C PHE A 323 5.64 6.72 23.63
N MET A 324 5.38 7.89 23.04
CA MET A 324 6.36 8.97 22.91
C MET A 324 6.63 9.71 24.22
N ARG A 325 5.81 9.50 25.26
CA ARG A 325 5.90 10.19 26.55
C ARG A 325 6.87 9.53 27.51
N ASP A 326 7.25 8.27 27.26
CA ASP A 326 8.11 7.49 28.14
C ASP A 326 9.46 7.18 27.45
N PRO A 327 10.57 7.81 27.89
CA PRO A 327 11.90 7.54 27.36
C PRO A 327 12.32 6.07 27.46
N GLN A 328 11.83 5.32 28.45
CA GLN A 328 12.15 3.89 28.61
C GLN A 328 11.48 3.03 27.54
N ILE A 329 10.25 3.38 27.15
CA ILE A 329 9.56 2.74 26.02
C ILE A 329 10.31 3.05 24.72
N LEU A 330 10.73 4.29 24.50
CA LEU A 330 11.48 4.66 23.29
C LEU A 330 12.81 3.91 23.20
N LEU A 331 13.54 3.79 24.32
CA LEU A 331 14.78 3.00 24.38
C LEU A 331 14.51 1.53 24.09
N HIS A 332 13.45 0.95 24.68
CA HIS A 332 13.05 -0.44 24.42
C HIS A 332 12.72 -0.69 22.95
N ILE A 333 12.00 0.23 22.29
CA ILE A 333 11.71 0.15 20.85
C ILE A 333 13.01 0.23 20.04
N GLU A 334 13.95 1.09 20.41
CA GLU A 334 15.21 1.25 19.68
C GLU A 334 16.11 0.02 19.77
N GLU A 335 16.16 -0.63 20.93
CA GLU A 335 16.96 -1.83 21.18
C GLU A 335 16.34 -3.09 20.56
N ASN A 336 15.01 -3.15 20.48
CA ASN A 336 14.26 -4.30 19.95
C ASN A 336 13.58 -3.96 18.62
N TYR A 337 14.18 -3.07 17.81
CA TYR A 337 13.55 -2.43 16.65
C TYR A 337 12.95 -3.41 15.62
N GLN A 338 13.53 -4.61 15.48
CA GLN A 338 13.04 -5.66 14.58
C GLN A 338 11.59 -6.06 14.93
N ASP A 339 11.26 -6.19 16.22
CA ASP A 339 9.93 -6.56 16.70
C ASP A 339 8.91 -5.42 16.51
N PHE A 340 9.39 -4.19 16.37
CA PHE A 340 8.57 -2.98 16.22
C PHE A 340 8.43 -2.48 14.79
N LEU A 341 9.05 -3.12 13.78
CA LEU A 341 9.00 -2.63 12.39
C LEU A 341 7.58 -2.49 11.86
N GLY A 342 6.72 -3.49 12.10
CA GLY A 342 5.31 -3.44 11.67
C GLY A 342 4.53 -2.32 12.37
N ALA A 343 4.71 -2.15 13.68
CA ALA A 343 4.07 -1.09 14.45
C ALA A 343 4.54 0.31 14.00
N MET A 344 5.85 0.49 13.83
CA MET A 344 6.43 1.76 13.38
C MET A 344 6.07 2.09 11.94
N TYR A 345 5.87 1.08 11.08
CA TYR A 345 5.35 1.26 9.73
C TYR A 345 3.95 1.88 9.76
N THR A 346 3.05 1.34 10.58
CA THR A 346 1.70 1.88 10.75
C THR A 346 1.70 3.27 11.41
N VAL A 347 2.56 3.51 12.41
CA VAL A 347 2.76 4.86 13.00
C VAL A 347 3.21 5.86 11.93
N TYR A 348 4.21 5.52 11.13
CA TYR A 348 4.71 6.39 10.07
C TYR A 348 3.59 6.72 9.08
N ARG A 349 2.82 5.71 8.64
CA ARG A 349 1.65 5.89 7.77
C ARG A 349 0.57 6.78 8.40
N ALA A 350 0.32 6.66 9.69
CA ALA A 350 -0.63 7.50 10.43
C ALA A 350 -0.21 8.98 10.42
N THR A 351 1.10 9.27 10.48
CA THR A 351 1.62 10.64 10.48
C THR A 351 1.40 11.40 9.17
N HIS A 352 1.08 10.72 8.07
CA HIS A 352 0.69 11.37 6.80
C HIS A 352 -0.60 12.18 6.90
N LEU A 353 -1.42 11.93 7.93
CA LEU A 353 -2.71 12.58 8.16
C LEU A 353 -2.62 13.71 9.20
N MET A 354 -1.43 14.25 9.43
CA MET A 354 -1.18 15.33 10.39
C MET A 354 -1.88 16.64 10.01
N PHE A 355 -2.48 17.29 11.00
CA PHE A 355 -3.09 18.63 10.89
C PHE A 355 -2.15 19.71 11.44
N ILE A 356 -2.59 20.97 11.40
CA ILE A 356 -1.87 22.04 12.08
C ILE A 356 -1.92 21.80 13.60
N GLU A 357 -0.85 22.20 14.29
CA GLU A 357 -0.75 22.15 15.77
C GLU A 357 -0.77 20.74 16.38
N GLU A 358 -0.29 19.73 15.64
CA GLU A 358 -0.12 18.35 16.15
C GLU A 358 1.37 17.95 16.26
N PRO A 359 2.16 18.57 17.16
CA PRO A 359 3.60 18.32 17.29
C PRO A 359 3.94 16.86 17.68
N GLU A 360 3.02 16.16 18.35
CA GLU A 360 3.17 14.76 18.71
C GLU A 360 3.33 13.87 17.49
N LEU A 361 2.61 14.18 16.40
CA LEU A 361 2.73 13.46 15.14
C LEU A 361 4.07 13.75 14.45
N GLU A 362 4.62 14.96 14.58
CA GLU A 362 5.93 15.29 13.99
C GLU A 362 7.05 14.52 14.73
N ASN A 363 6.94 14.43 16.06
CA ASN A 363 7.83 13.61 16.88
C ASN A 363 7.70 12.13 16.53
N ALA A 364 6.46 11.62 16.42
CA ALA A 364 6.21 10.22 16.05
C ALA A 364 6.69 9.90 14.63
N LYS A 365 6.56 10.83 13.67
CA LYS A 365 7.07 10.70 12.29
C LYS A 365 8.59 10.59 12.28
N THR A 366 9.27 11.46 13.02
CA THR A 366 10.73 11.46 13.11
C THR A 366 11.25 10.17 13.75
N PHE A 367 10.64 9.76 14.87
CA PHE A 367 11.03 8.54 15.58
C PHE A 367 10.74 7.28 14.77
N SER A 368 9.53 7.10 14.27
CA SER A 368 9.17 5.94 13.44
C SER A 368 10.06 5.84 12.19
N LYS A 369 10.34 6.97 11.51
CA LYS A 369 11.27 6.98 10.38
C LYS A 369 12.68 6.49 10.77
N LYS A 370 13.22 6.93 11.91
CA LYS A 370 14.51 6.47 12.43
C LYS A 370 14.52 4.95 12.64
N ILE A 371 13.46 4.40 13.25
CA ILE A 371 13.33 2.96 13.49
C ILE A 371 13.23 2.18 12.18
N LEU A 372 12.39 2.64 11.26
CA LEU A 372 12.20 2.00 9.95
C LEU A 372 13.48 1.98 9.12
N GLN A 373 14.27 3.06 9.16
CA GLN A 373 15.58 3.12 8.50
C GLN A 373 16.58 2.12 9.09
N LYS A 374 16.57 1.87 10.41
CA LYS A 374 17.37 0.79 11.04
C LYS A 374 16.98 -0.60 10.51
N GLY A 375 15.72 -0.79 10.11
CA GLY A 375 15.20 -2.04 9.56
C GLY A 375 15.58 -2.33 8.10
N LEU A 376 16.12 -1.34 7.38
CA LEU A 376 16.55 -1.48 5.99
C LEU A 376 18.05 -1.77 5.91
N PRO A 377 18.52 -2.57 4.92
CA PRO A 377 19.94 -2.82 4.72
C PRO A 377 20.69 -1.53 4.38
N SER A 378 21.98 -1.48 4.77
CA SER A 378 22.88 -0.38 4.43
C SER A 378 22.96 -0.14 2.91
N GLU A 379 23.25 1.10 2.50
CA GLU A 379 23.39 1.47 1.09
C GLU A 379 24.41 0.60 0.34
N ASP A 380 25.47 0.14 1.03
CA ASP A 380 26.52 -0.72 0.45
C ASP A 380 26.03 -2.15 0.10
N LEU A 381 24.85 -2.56 0.56
CA LEU A 381 24.25 -3.88 0.35
C LEU A 381 22.99 -3.83 -0.53
N LYS A 382 22.63 -2.66 -1.08
CA LYS A 382 21.40 -2.44 -1.89
C LYS A 382 21.34 -3.27 -3.18
N ASP A 383 22.46 -3.74 -3.72
CA ASP A 383 22.48 -4.60 -4.91
C ASP A 383 21.83 -5.98 -4.67
N SER A 384 21.49 -6.31 -3.42
CA SER A 384 20.79 -7.54 -3.02
C SER A 384 19.29 -7.33 -2.74
N LEU A 385 18.58 -6.53 -3.55
CA LEU A 385 17.12 -6.30 -3.46
C LEU A 385 16.27 -7.60 -3.35
N TRP A 386 16.79 -8.73 -3.83
CA TRP A 386 16.15 -10.05 -3.72
C TRP A 386 16.12 -10.62 -2.28
N ALA A 387 16.81 -10.00 -1.33
CA ALA A 387 16.93 -10.46 0.06
C ALA A 387 15.98 -9.75 1.05
N LEU A 388 15.22 -8.73 0.62
CA LEU A 388 14.26 -8.03 1.50
C LEU A 388 13.00 -8.87 1.74
N SER A 389 12.54 -8.90 3.01
CA SER A 389 11.18 -9.34 3.33
C SER A 389 10.12 -8.43 2.70
N ASP A 390 8.89 -8.91 2.52
CA ASP A 390 7.83 -8.09 1.91
C ASP A 390 7.51 -6.85 2.74
N LEU A 391 7.56 -6.95 4.08
CA LEU A 391 7.43 -5.79 4.97
C LEU A 391 8.55 -4.77 4.71
N GLN A 392 9.80 -5.20 4.54
CA GLN A 392 10.89 -4.26 4.24
C GLN A 392 10.74 -3.59 2.87
N LYS A 393 10.21 -4.30 1.85
CA LYS A 393 9.87 -3.69 0.56
C LYS A 393 8.76 -2.64 0.71
N GLU A 394 7.76 -2.89 1.55
CA GLU A 394 6.72 -1.92 1.88
C GLU A 394 7.31 -0.70 2.61
N ILE A 395 8.20 -0.93 3.59
CA ILE A 395 8.88 0.13 4.33
C ILE A 395 9.74 1.00 3.39
N GLU A 396 10.54 0.39 2.53
CA GLU A 396 11.38 1.11 1.57
C GLU A 396 10.53 2.00 0.65
N HIS A 397 9.44 1.43 0.11
CA HIS A 397 8.51 2.19 -0.74
C HIS A 397 7.87 3.36 -0.01
N GLU A 398 7.45 3.13 1.25
CA GLU A 398 6.80 4.14 2.09
C GLU A 398 7.74 5.29 2.45
N LEU A 399 9.02 5.00 2.72
CA LEU A 399 10.02 6.02 3.03
C LEU A 399 10.53 6.78 1.80
N LYS A 400 10.50 6.16 0.62
CA LYS A 400 11.05 6.72 -0.62
C LYS A 400 10.16 7.83 -1.20
N ASN A 401 8.85 7.65 -1.19
CA ASN A 401 7.91 8.53 -1.87
C ASN A 401 6.96 9.20 -0.87
N LEU A 402 6.67 10.49 -1.03
CA LEU A 402 5.67 11.18 -0.22
C LEU A 402 4.27 10.61 -0.49
N TRP A 403 3.47 10.31 0.55
CA TRP A 403 2.11 9.74 0.37
C TRP A 403 1.23 10.54 -0.59
N LEU A 404 1.24 11.87 -0.51
CA LEU A 404 0.48 12.73 -1.42
C LEU A 404 0.96 12.63 -2.88
N ALA A 405 2.20 12.22 -3.12
CA ALA A 405 2.74 12.03 -4.47
C ALA A 405 2.46 10.62 -5.04
N ARG A 406 1.79 9.72 -4.32
CA ARG A 406 1.53 8.34 -4.81
C ARG A 406 0.12 8.21 -5.38
N MET A 407 0.00 7.61 -6.56
CA MET A 407 -1.31 7.41 -7.21
C MET A 407 -1.96 6.12 -6.70
N ASP A 408 -3.18 6.22 -6.15
CA ASP A 408 -3.87 5.07 -5.53
C ASP A 408 -3.99 3.87 -6.48
N HIS A 409 -4.27 4.10 -7.76
CA HIS A 409 -4.37 3.00 -8.73
C HIS A 409 -3.05 2.23 -8.91
N LEU A 410 -1.91 2.92 -8.84
CA LEU A 410 -0.58 2.29 -8.89
C LEU A 410 -0.23 1.59 -7.57
N GLU A 411 -0.63 2.17 -6.43
CA GLU A 411 -0.48 1.52 -5.13
C GLU A 411 -1.29 0.21 -5.07
N HIS A 412 -2.52 0.22 -5.58
CA HIS A 412 -3.37 -0.98 -5.67
C HIS A 412 -2.72 -2.05 -6.55
N ARG A 413 -2.21 -1.66 -7.73
CA ARG A 413 -1.44 -2.57 -8.59
C ARG A 413 -0.29 -3.21 -7.83
N MET A 414 0.56 -2.37 -7.23
CA MET A 414 1.73 -2.82 -6.48
C MET A 414 1.33 -3.78 -5.36
N TYR A 415 0.24 -3.48 -4.65
CA TYR A 415 -0.24 -4.32 -3.56
C TYR A 415 -0.80 -5.65 -4.07
N ILE A 416 -1.58 -5.67 -5.15
CA ILE A 416 -2.08 -6.90 -5.79
C ILE A 416 -0.94 -7.78 -6.33
N GLU A 417 0.08 -7.17 -6.93
CA GLU A 417 1.20 -7.91 -7.54
C GLU A 417 2.13 -8.51 -6.47
N ARG A 418 2.35 -7.79 -5.36
CA ARG A 418 3.30 -8.15 -4.29
C ARG A 418 2.68 -8.93 -3.12
N SER A 419 1.45 -8.63 -2.73
CA SER A 419 0.86 -9.17 -1.49
C SER A 419 -0.04 -10.38 -1.77
N LYS A 420 0.25 -11.49 -1.09
CA LYS A 420 -0.70 -12.60 -0.88
C LYS A 420 -1.46 -12.42 0.43
N ASP A 421 -0.80 -11.93 1.48
CA ASP A 421 -1.33 -11.84 2.84
C ASP A 421 -1.12 -10.44 3.45
N TYR A 422 -1.94 -10.09 4.44
CA TYR A 422 -1.79 -8.82 5.18
C TYR A 422 -0.83 -8.99 6.35
N ASN A 423 0.31 -8.30 6.31
CA ASN A 423 1.29 -8.30 7.40
C ASN A 423 0.72 -7.57 8.63
N LEU A 424 0.50 -8.31 9.72
CA LEU A 424 -0.10 -7.80 10.96
C LEU A 424 0.99 -7.24 11.89
N TRP A 425 1.91 -8.10 12.33
CA TRP A 425 3.14 -7.75 13.06
C TRP A 425 4.08 -8.96 13.16
N ILE A 426 5.30 -8.79 13.67
CA ILE A 426 6.22 -9.90 13.93
C ILE A 426 5.94 -10.46 15.33
N GLY A 427 5.40 -11.68 15.40
CA GLY A 427 5.17 -12.38 16.67
C GLY A 427 6.44 -13.02 17.23
N LYS A 428 6.31 -13.71 18.37
CA LYS A 428 7.40 -14.36 19.11
C LYS A 428 8.32 -15.25 18.25
N SER A 429 7.81 -15.97 17.25
CA SER A 429 8.62 -16.94 16.48
C SER A 429 8.29 -17.00 14.99
N SER A 430 7.39 -16.13 14.52
CA SER A 430 7.03 -15.96 13.11
C SER A 430 6.24 -14.65 12.92
N PRO A 431 6.25 -14.05 11.71
CA PRO A 431 5.30 -13.01 11.37
C PRO A 431 3.86 -13.52 11.52
N CYS A 432 3.00 -12.72 12.16
CA CYS A 432 1.57 -12.94 12.13
C CYS A 432 1.03 -12.24 10.89
N ARG A 433 0.47 -13.02 9.95
CA ARG A 433 -0.12 -12.53 8.70
C ARG A 433 -1.58 -12.93 8.64
N LEU A 434 -2.50 -12.03 8.31
CA LEU A 434 -3.87 -12.47 8.04
C LEU A 434 -3.90 -13.19 6.71
N THR A 435 -4.42 -14.41 6.71
CA THR A 435 -4.61 -15.20 5.50
C THR A 435 -5.64 -14.50 4.65
N CYS A 436 -5.25 -14.11 3.43
CA CYS A 436 -6.19 -13.52 2.50
C CYS A 436 -7.04 -14.62 1.87
N LEU A 437 -8.36 -14.43 1.88
CA LEU A 437 -9.27 -15.34 1.19
C LEU A 437 -9.07 -15.18 -0.32
N ASP A 438 -9.04 -16.31 -1.04
CA ASP A 438 -8.96 -16.34 -2.51
C ASP A 438 -10.00 -15.40 -3.15
N ASN A 439 -11.17 -15.24 -2.53
CA ASN A 439 -12.22 -14.33 -2.96
C ASN A 439 -11.80 -12.86 -2.97
N ILE A 440 -11.02 -12.40 -1.98
CA ILE A 440 -10.57 -11.01 -1.87
C ILE A 440 -9.52 -10.70 -2.96
N ILE A 441 -8.56 -11.59 -3.18
CA ILE A 441 -7.54 -11.42 -4.24
C ILE A 441 -8.17 -11.48 -5.63
N GLN A 442 -9.11 -12.39 -5.86
CA GLN A 442 -9.84 -12.48 -7.13
C GLN A 442 -10.71 -11.23 -7.36
N LEU A 443 -11.38 -10.73 -6.32
CA LEU A 443 -12.11 -9.46 -6.37
C LEU A 443 -11.17 -8.31 -6.78
N ALA A 444 -10.02 -8.18 -6.11
CA ALA A 444 -9.05 -7.11 -6.37
C ALA A 444 -8.50 -7.15 -7.80
N THR A 445 -8.11 -8.34 -8.25
CA THR A 445 -7.61 -8.58 -9.61
C THR A 445 -8.65 -8.18 -10.65
N LYS A 446 -9.89 -8.66 -10.50
CA LYS A 446 -10.97 -8.37 -11.44
C LYS A 446 -11.38 -6.90 -11.41
N ASN A 447 -11.44 -6.29 -10.23
CA ASN A 447 -11.70 -4.86 -10.05
C ASN A 447 -10.64 -4.00 -10.75
N PHE A 448 -9.35 -4.32 -10.58
CA PHE A 448 -8.26 -3.61 -11.24
C PHE A 448 -8.34 -3.71 -12.76
N MET A 449 -8.51 -4.93 -13.29
CA MET A 449 -8.61 -5.16 -14.74
C MET A 449 -9.83 -4.45 -15.36
N THR A 450 -10.95 -4.42 -14.63
CA THR A 450 -12.16 -3.70 -15.05
C THR A 450 -11.89 -2.19 -15.13
N ARG A 451 -11.31 -1.59 -14.07
CA ARG A 451 -10.91 -0.17 -14.06
C ARG A 451 -9.96 0.15 -15.19
N GLN A 452 -8.96 -0.68 -15.41
CA GLN A 452 -7.98 -0.50 -16.48
C GLN A 452 -8.65 -0.49 -17.87
N SER A 453 -9.62 -1.40 -18.11
CA SER A 453 -10.38 -1.42 -19.36
C SER A 453 -11.21 -0.15 -19.57
N VAL A 454 -11.85 0.35 -18.50
CA VAL A 454 -12.57 1.62 -18.54
C VAL A 454 -11.61 2.77 -18.86
N TYR A 455 -10.45 2.82 -18.19
CA TYR A 455 -9.47 3.88 -18.40
C TYR A 455 -8.95 3.95 -19.84
N ARG A 456 -8.72 2.79 -20.48
CA ARG A 456 -8.37 2.76 -21.91
C ARG A 456 -9.47 3.34 -22.79
N THR A 457 -10.72 2.98 -22.50
CA THR A 457 -11.88 3.41 -23.30
C THR A 457 -12.08 4.92 -23.20
N GLU A 458 -12.09 5.45 -21.97
CA GLU A 458 -12.19 6.89 -21.70
C GLU A 458 -11.03 7.68 -22.33
N LEU A 459 -9.81 7.17 -22.26
CA LEU A 459 -8.65 7.82 -22.89
C LEU A 459 -8.79 7.92 -24.41
N GLU A 460 -9.30 6.87 -25.07
CA GLU A 460 -9.53 6.91 -26.51
C GLU A 460 -10.66 7.89 -26.90
N GLU A 461 -11.70 8.02 -26.07
CA GLU A 461 -12.70 9.08 -26.24
C GLU A 461 -12.08 10.48 -26.14
N LEU A 462 -11.23 10.71 -25.14
CA LEU A 462 -10.58 12.00 -24.91
C LEU A 462 -9.61 12.37 -26.04
N LYS A 463 -8.84 11.40 -26.57
CA LYS A 463 -7.99 11.62 -27.74
C LYS A 463 -8.80 12.02 -28.98
N ARG A 464 -9.95 11.37 -29.20
CA ARG A 464 -10.86 11.72 -30.30
C ARG A 464 -11.43 13.13 -30.12
N TRP A 465 -11.89 13.46 -28.92
CA TRP A 465 -12.40 14.80 -28.61
C TRP A 465 -11.33 15.88 -28.82
N SER A 466 -10.12 15.70 -28.26
CA SER A 466 -8.99 16.64 -28.41
C SER A 466 -8.62 16.87 -29.88
N LYS A 467 -8.64 15.80 -30.69
CA LYS A 467 -8.41 15.90 -32.14
C LYS A 467 -9.56 16.62 -32.87
N TYR A 468 -10.80 16.29 -32.53
CA TYR A 468 -12.00 16.88 -33.14
C TYR A 468 -12.09 18.39 -32.88
N MET A 469 -11.79 18.83 -31.66
CA MET A 469 -11.76 20.24 -31.29
C MET A 469 -10.52 20.97 -31.81
N GLY A 470 -9.60 20.32 -32.53
CA GLY A 470 -8.38 20.94 -33.06
C GLY A 470 -7.26 21.14 -32.04
N LEU A 471 -7.49 20.86 -30.74
CA LEU A 471 -6.50 21.02 -29.66
C LEU A 471 -5.24 20.16 -29.89
N ALA A 472 -5.40 18.94 -30.40
CA ALA A 472 -4.25 18.08 -30.71
C ALA A 472 -3.42 18.54 -31.93
N ASN A 473 -3.97 19.46 -32.73
CA ASN A 473 -3.38 19.90 -34.01
C ASN A 473 -2.93 21.36 -33.99
N MET A 474 -2.77 21.97 -32.81
CA MET A 474 -2.39 23.38 -32.67
C MET A 474 -1.02 23.71 -33.29
N GLY A 475 -0.15 22.72 -33.50
CA GLY A 475 1.19 22.93 -34.05
C GLY A 475 2.17 23.59 -33.07
N PHE A 476 1.68 23.93 -31.87
CA PHE A 476 2.42 24.35 -30.71
C PHE A 476 1.75 23.80 -29.44
N GLY A 477 2.44 23.93 -28.31
CA GLY A 477 1.97 23.37 -27.05
C GLY A 477 2.13 21.85 -27.00
N ARG A 478 2.18 21.30 -25.79
CA ARG A 478 2.43 19.87 -25.62
C ARG A 478 1.15 19.07 -25.77
N GLU A 479 1.13 18.05 -26.64
CA GLU A 479 0.05 17.05 -26.65
C GLU A 479 0.15 16.22 -25.36
N LYS A 480 -0.67 16.58 -24.37
CA LYS A 480 -0.64 16.01 -23.02
C LYS A 480 -1.92 15.28 -22.65
N THR A 481 -2.80 14.93 -23.60
CA THR A 481 -4.08 14.24 -23.33
C THR A 481 -3.91 13.02 -22.43
N THR A 482 -2.91 12.18 -22.73
CA THR A 482 -2.63 10.99 -21.94
C THR A 482 -2.16 11.33 -20.51
N ASN A 483 -1.34 12.36 -20.34
CA ASN A 483 -0.86 12.81 -19.03
C ASN A 483 -2.00 13.43 -18.21
N CYS A 484 -2.79 14.32 -18.81
CA CYS A 484 -3.96 14.93 -18.18
C CYS A 484 -4.95 13.88 -17.70
N TYR A 485 -5.24 12.87 -18.53
CA TYR A 485 -6.16 11.80 -18.15
C TYR A 485 -5.59 10.88 -17.06
N PHE A 486 -4.31 10.54 -17.13
CA PHE A 486 -3.63 9.77 -16.06
C PHE A 486 -3.75 10.47 -14.70
N LEU A 487 -3.51 11.79 -14.66
CA LEU A 487 -3.63 12.59 -13.44
C LEU A 487 -5.09 12.80 -12.98
N ALA A 488 -6.06 12.70 -13.89
CA ALA A 488 -7.48 12.76 -13.54
C ALA A 488 -8.02 11.43 -13.00
N SER A 489 -7.42 10.30 -13.37
CA SER A 489 -7.98 8.95 -13.15
C SER A 489 -7.30 8.12 -12.07
N THR A 490 -6.02 8.39 -11.76
CA THR A 490 -5.20 7.54 -10.89
C THR A 490 -4.95 8.04 -9.45
N PRO A 491 -5.04 9.35 -9.09
CA PRO A 491 -4.67 9.79 -7.74
C PRO A 491 -5.54 9.23 -6.62
N ILE A 492 -6.84 9.08 -6.88
CA ILE A 492 -7.83 8.47 -5.98
C ILE A 492 -8.76 7.54 -6.77
N SER A 493 -9.42 6.61 -6.08
CA SER A 493 -10.43 5.75 -6.70
C SER A 493 -11.77 6.47 -6.84
N PHE A 494 -12.07 6.97 -8.04
CA PHE A 494 -13.43 7.37 -8.41
C PHE A 494 -14.28 6.15 -8.81
N PRO A 495 -15.63 6.23 -8.77
CA PRO A 495 -16.51 5.18 -9.29
C PRO A 495 -16.19 4.77 -10.73
N LEU A 496 -16.48 3.53 -11.10
CA LEU A 496 -16.08 2.94 -12.39
C LEU A 496 -16.53 3.76 -13.60
N ASP A 497 -17.76 4.27 -13.66
CA ASP A 497 -18.29 5.00 -14.83
C ASP A 497 -18.35 6.53 -14.61
N SER A 498 -17.34 7.07 -13.94
CA SER A 498 -17.35 8.47 -13.52
C SER A 498 -17.06 9.44 -14.67
N GLU A 499 -18.11 10.05 -15.23
CA GLU A 499 -18.01 11.22 -16.13
C GLU A 499 -17.15 12.35 -15.53
N ALA A 500 -17.09 12.43 -14.20
CA ALA A 500 -16.27 13.41 -13.50
C ALA A 500 -14.79 13.34 -13.91
N ARG A 501 -14.24 12.14 -14.19
CA ARG A 501 -12.84 12.01 -14.65
C ARG A 501 -12.63 12.60 -16.03
N LYS A 502 -13.54 12.33 -16.96
CA LYS A 502 -13.48 12.86 -18.33
C LYS A 502 -13.60 14.37 -18.33
N ILE A 503 -14.48 14.94 -17.49
CA ILE A 503 -14.60 16.40 -17.34
C ILE A 503 -13.28 17.01 -16.85
N VAL A 504 -12.68 16.48 -15.77
CA VAL A 504 -11.37 16.98 -15.29
C VAL A 504 -10.33 16.91 -16.41
N ALA A 505 -10.26 15.79 -17.12
CA ALA A 505 -9.28 15.61 -18.19
C ALA A 505 -9.50 16.59 -19.36
N LYS A 506 -10.75 16.80 -19.81
CA LYS A 506 -11.06 17.79 -20.86
C LYS A 506 -10.66 19.20 -20.43
N CYS A 507 -11.00 19.61 -19.21
CA CYS A 507 -10.60 20.90 -18.66
C CYS A 507 -9.07 21.03 -18.59
N ALA A 508 -8.36 20.01 -18.11
CA ALA A 508 -6.91 20.02 -18.01
C ALA A 508 -6.20 20.09 -19.38
N ILE A 509 -6.74 19.41 -20.41
CA ILE A 509 -6.23 19.48 -21.78
C ILE A 509 -6.37 20.91 -22.32
N LEU A 510 -7.55 21.51 -22.17
CA LEU A 510 -7.81 22.88 -22.62
C LEU A 510 -6.93 23.89 -21.87
N VAL A 511 -6.81 23.73 -20.54
CA VAL A 511 -5.91 24.55 -19.71
C VAL A 511 -4.49 24.48 -20.22
N THR A 512 -3.97 23.27 -20.48
CA THR A 512 -2.57 23.10 -20.93
C THR A 512 -2.32 23.81 -22.25
N VAL A 513 -3.23 23.67 -23.23
CA VAL A 513 -3.10 24.30 -24.55
C VAL A 513 -3.22 25.81 -24.47
N ALA A 514 -4.16 26.32 -23.67
CA ALA A 514 -4.36 27.76 -23.50
C ALA A 514 -3.19 28.38 -22.74
N ASP A 515 -2.70 27.76 -21.67
CA ASP A 515 -1.54 28.22 -20.89
C ASP A 515 -0.28 28.32 -21.78
N ASP A 516 0.05 27.26 -22.54
CA ASP A 516 1.16 27.28 -23.51
C ASP A 516 0.96 28.40 -24.58
N PHE A 517 -0.29 28.70 -24.98
CA PHE A 517 -0.58 29.81 -25.90
C PHE A 517 -0.32 31.18 -25.27
N PHE A 518 -0.73 31.40 -24.02
CA PHE A 518 -0.53 32.67 -23.32
C PHE A 518 0.93 32.93 -22.93
N ASP A 519 1.67 31.87 -22.58
CA ASP A 519 3.06 31.98 -22.12
C ASP A 519 4.09 32.05 -23.26
N GLU A 520 3.92 31.26 -24.33
CA GLU A 520 5.00 31.06 -25.32
C GLU A 520 4.66 31.52 -26.74
N HIS A 521 3.38 31.51 -27.16
CA HIS A 521 3.03 31.58 -28.59
C HIS A 521 2.20 32.79 -29.03
N GLY A 522 1.12 33.12 -28.34
CA GLY A 522 0.17 34.13 -28.77
C GLY A 522 0.75 35.54 -28.71
N SER A 523 0.51 36.35 -29.74
CA SER A 523 0.82 37.79 -29.69
C SER A 523 -0.09 38.51 -28.67
N LEU A 524 0.34 39.66 -28.14
CA LEU A 524 -0.47 40.41 -27.17
C LEU A 524 -1.86 40.75 -27.73
N ASP A 525 -1.95 41.14 -29.00
CA ASP A 525 -3.22 41.44 -29.67
C ASP A 525 -4.13 40.20 -29.75
N GLU A 526 -3.58 39.03 -30.08
CA GLU A 526 -4.34 37.77 -30.11
C GLU A 526 -4.84 37.36 -28.73
N LEU A 527 -4.00 37.50 -27.70
CA LEU A 527 -4.35 37.19 -26.31
C LEU A 527 -5.43 38.15 -25.78
N GLN A 528 -5.34 39.45 -26.11
CA GLN A 528 -6.37 40.44 -25.77
C GLN A 528 -7.69 40.12 -26.48
N CYS A 529 -7.67 39.88 -27.79
CA CYS A 529 -8.86 39.52 -28.56
C CYS A 529 -9.55 38.26 -27.99
N LEU A 530 -8.76 37.23 -27.67
CA LEU A 530 -9.27 36.00 -27.08
C LEU A 530 -9.87 36.25 -25.68
N THR A 531 -9.16 36.99 -24.83
CA THR A 531 -9.63 37.29 -23.46
C THR A 531 -10.93 38.08 -23.50
N GLU A 532 -11.02 39.09 -24.36
CA GLU A 532 -12.25 39.87 -24.56
C GLU A 532 -13.42 39.03 -25.10
N ALA A 533 -13.15 38.14 -26.05
CA ALA A 533 -14.14 37.20 -26.56
C ALA A 533 -14.67 36.30 -25.44
N VAL A 534 -13.80 35.80 -24.55
CA VAL A 534 -14.20 35.04 -23.35
C VAL A 534 -14.99 35.91 -22.37
N GLN A 535 -14.64 37.19 -22.18
CA GLN A 535 -15.41 38.09 -21.32
C GLN A 535 -16.85 38.25 -21.82
N ARG A 536 -17.02 38.54 -23.11
CA ARG A 536 -18.34 38.66 -23.77
C ARG A 536 -19.03 37.30 -23.93
N TRP A 537 -18.25 36.21 -23.91
CA TRP A 537 -18.65 34.87 -24.32
C TRP A 537 -19.14 34.80 -25.78
N GLU A 538 -18.47 35.55 -26.65
CA GLU A 538 -18.79 35.69 -28.07
C GLU A 538 -17.52 35.53 -28.92
N GLY A 539 -17.46 34.49 -29.75
CA GLY A 539 -16.29 34.14 -30.54
C GLY A 539 -16.25 34.75 -31.95
N GLU A 540 -17.14 35.71 -32.26
CA GLU A 540 -17.14 36.41 -33.54
C GLU A 540 -15.86 37.26 -33.68
N GLY A 541 -15.22 37.20 -34.85
CA GLY A 541 -13.97 37.92 -35.14
C GLY A 541 -12.68 37.24 -34.70
N LEU A 542 -12.75 36.13 -33.94
CA LEU A 542 -11.57 35.31 -33.66
C LEU A 542 -11.15 34.50 -34.89
N SER A 543 -9.84 34.28 -35.05
CA SER A 543 -9.27 33.41 -36.07
C SER A 543 -8.09 32.59 -35.51
N GLY A 544 -7.57 31.67 -36.30
CA GLY A 544 -6.40 30.85 -35.94
C GLY A 544 -6.59 30.10 -34.62
N HIS A 545 -5.55 30.10 -33.79
CA HIS A 545 -5.51 29.37 -32.52
C HIS A 545 -6.48 29.92 -31.49
N SER A 546 -6.69 31.24 -31.43
CA SER A 546 -7.67 31.86 -30.52
C SER A 546 -9.08 31.35 -30.79
N LYS A 547 -9.46 31.15 -32.06
CA LYS A 547 -10.78 30.59 -32.41
C LYS A 547 -10.92 29.14 -31.94
N VAL A 548 -9.88 28.34 -32.14
CA VAL A 548 -9.85 26.92 -31.69
C VAL A 548 -10.01 26.82 -30.17
N ILE A 549 -9.27 27.62 -29.40
CA ILE A 549 -9.35 27.64 -27.93
C ILE A 549 -10.76 28.06 -27.47
N PHE A 550 -11.31 29.12 -28.06
CA PHE A 550 -12.64 29.61 -27.71
C PHE A 550 -13.74 28.57 -28.02
N ASP A 551 -13.72 27.98 -29.22
CA ASP A 551 -14.73 26.99 -29.62
C ASP A 551 -14.64 25.73 -28.75
N ALA A 552 -13.42 25.31 -28.39
CA ALA A 552 -13.20 24.22 -27.43
C ALA A 552 -13.74 24.55 -26.03
N LEU A 553 -13.55 25.78 -25.57
CA LEU A 553 -14.05 26.26 -24.29
C LEU A 553 -15.59 26.31 -24.25
N ASP A 554 -16.22 26.85 -25.29
CA ASP A 554 -17.68 26.99 -25.35
C ASP A 554 -18.37 25.62 -25.42
N ASP A 555 -17.86 24.70 -26.26
CA ASP A 555 -18.33 23.30 -26.31
C ASP A 555 -18.20 22.62 -24.95
N LEU A 556 -17.04 22.77 -24.29
CA LEU A 556 -16.78 22.17 -22.99
C LEU A 556 -17.75 22.70 -21.92
N VAL A 557 -17.95 24.02 -21.84
CA VAL A 557 -18.88 24.62 -20.88
C VAL A 557 -20.32 24.17 -21.16
N CYS A 558 -20.72 24.06 -22.43
CA CYS A 558 -22.03 23.54 -22.80
C CYS A 558 -22.19 22.05 -22.42
N ASP A 559 -21.22 21.19 -22.74
CA ASP A 559 -21.23 19.75 -22.39
C ASP A 559 -21.38 19.55 -20.88
N ILE A 560 -20.55 20.23 -20.08
CA ILE A 560 -20.59 20.13 -18.62
C ILE A 560 -21.94 20.63 -18.08
N THR A 561 -22.39 21.79 -18.55
CA THR A 561 -23.67 22.37 -18.12
C THR A 561 -24.82 21.40 -18.37
N LEU A 562 -24.90 20.82 -19.58
CA LEU A 562 -25.93 19.85 -19.93
C LEU A 562 -25.88 18.61 -19.04
N LYS A 563 -24.68 18.09 -18.76
CA LYS A 563 -24.50 16.94 -17.86
C LYS A 563 -24.95 17.23 -16.44
N VAL A 564 -24.54 18.37 -15.88
CA VAL A 564 -24.94 18.78 -14.53
C VAL A 564 -26.43 19.05 -14.46
N PHE A 565 -27.00 19.73 -15.45
CA PHE A 565 -28.45 19.97 -15.52
C PHE A 565 -29.23 18.65 -15.57
N ASN A 566 -28.80 17.69 -16.40
CA ASN A 566 -29.46 16.40 -16.53
C ASN A 566 -29.35 15.53 -15.26
N GLN A 567 -28.24 15.60 -14.52
CA GLN A 567 -28.06 14.82 -13.28
C GLN A 567 -28.63 15.49 -12.04
N GLN A 568 -28.47 16.81 -11.91
CA GLN A 568 -28.71 17.55 -10.66
C GLN A 568 -29.88 18.53 -10.75
N GLY A 569 -30.38 18.85 -11.95
CA GLY A 569 -31.57 19.65 -12.16
C GLY A 569 -31.39 21.17 -12.05
N TYR A 570 -30.16 21.68 -12.01
CA TYR A 570 -29.87 23.12 -12.01
C TYR A 570 -28.78 23.49 -13.03
N ASP A 571 -28.84 24.74 -13.49
CA ASP A 571 -27.91 25.31 -14.46
C ASP A 571 -26.70 25.93 -13.75
N ILE A 572 -25.50 25.60 -14.23
CA ILE A 572 -24.21 26.13 -13.76
C ILE A 572 -23.46 26.93 -14.81
N LYS A 573 -24.06 27.17 -15.99
CA LYS A 573 -23.39 27.78 -17.14
C LYS A 573 -22.70 29.08 -16.77
N THR A 574 -23.43 30.01 -16.17
CA THR A 574 -22.90 31.33 -15.77
C THR A 574 -21.74 31.20 -14.79
N HIS A 575 -21.82 30.24 -13.86
CA HIS A 575 -20.75 29.99 -12.90
C HIS A 575 -19.48 29.43 -13.57
N LEU A 576 -19.62 28.50 -14.51
CA LEU A 576 -18.50 27.98 -15.30
C LEU A 576 -17.88 29.09 -16.15
N GLN A 577 -18.70 29.89 -16.82
CA GLN A 577 -18.24 31.03 -17.61
C GLN A 577 -17.42 32.00 -16.75
N ASP A 578 -17.90 32.33 -15.55
CA ASP A 578 -17.20 33.20 -14.62
C ASP A 578 -15.83 32.66 -14.17
N ILE A 579 -15.73 31.35 -13.94
CA ILE A 579 -14.44 30.71 -13.60
C ILE A 579 -13.44 30.90 -14.75
N TRP A 580 -13.87 30.64 -15.98
CA TRP A 580 -13.00 30.76 -17.15
C TRP A 580 -12.66 32.22 -17.48
N ARG A 581 -13.60 33.15 -17.27
CA ARG A 581 -13.34 34.60 -17.37
C ARG A 581 -12.20 35.02 -16.44
N ASP A 582 -12.19 34.54 -15.20
CA ASP A 582 -11.10 34.83 -14.26
C ASP A 582 -9.77 34.30 -14.76
N VAL A 583 -9.74 33.04 -15.20
CA VAL A 583 -8.51 32.37 -15.68
C VAL A 583 -7.89 33.11 -16.86
N PHE A 584 -8.68 33.42 -17.89
CA PHE A 584 -8.17 34.14 -19.07
C PHE A 584 -7.71 35.56 -18.73
N ASN A 585 -8.40 36.26 -17.82
CA ASN A 585 -7.98 37.59 -17.37
C ASN A 585 -6.61 37.55 -16.65
N VAL A 586 -6.39 36.57 -15.78
CA VAL A 586 -5.11 36.47 -15.05
C VAL A 586 -3.98 35.96 -15.93
N TRP A 587 -4.25 35.08 -16.91
CA TRP A 587 -3.24 34.69 -17.89
C TRP A 587 -2.80 35.88 -18.74
N LEU A 588 -3.74 36.70 -19.22
CA LEU A 588 -3.39 37.94 -19.94
C LEU A 588 -2.51 38.84 -19.05
N LYS A 589 -2.88 39.01 -17.77
CA LYS A 589 -2.12 39.80 -16.81
C LYS A 589 -0.69 39.25 -16.59
N GLU A 590 -0.52 37.93 -16.49
CA GLU A 590 0.81 37.32 -16.39
C GLU A 590 1.64 37.51 -17.66
N SER A 591 1.03 37.37 -18.83
CA SER A 591 1.70 37.64 -20.12
C SER A 591 2.15 39.11 -20.21
N GLU A 592 1.31 40.06 -19.75
CA GLU A 592 1.66 41.48 -19.65
C GLU A 592 2.84 41.71 -18.71
N TRP A 593 2.80 41.13 -17.50
CA TRP A 593 3.90 41.21 -16.54
C TRP A 593 5.21 40.69 -17.09
N SER A 594 5.17 39.52 -17.73
CA SER A 594 6.35 38.90 -18.36
C SER A 594 6.95 39.81 -19.43
N ARG A 595 6.12 40.34 -20.33
CA ARG A 595 6.55 41.22 -21.44
C ARG A 595 7.07 42.57 -20.96
N SER A 596 6.42 43.18 -19.96
CA SER A 596 6.83 44.46 -19.41
C SER A 596 7.94 44.34 -18.35
N ARG A 597 8.37 43.11 -18.01
CA ARG A 597 9.26 42.80 -16.88
C ARG A 597 8.76 43.42 -15.57
N HIS A 598 7.45 43.48 -15.40
CA HIS A 598 6.85 43.95 -14.17
C HIS A 598 7.11 42.92 -13.06
N ALA A 599 7.52 43.39 -11.91
CA ALA A 599 7.73 42.56 -10.73
C ALA A 599 6.64 42.89 -9.71
N PRO A 600 5.58 42.09 -9.62
CA PRO A 600 4.52 42.31 -8.64
C PRO A 600 5.05 42.12 -7.22
N SER A 601 4.31 42.61 -6.21
CA SER A 601 4.55 42.19 -4.83
C SER A 601 4.18 40.72 -4.64
N ILE A 602 4.70 40.07 -3.61
CA ILE A 602 4.32 38.68 -3.27
C ILE A 602 2.81 38.54 -3.09
N ASP A 603 2.16 39.50 -2.42
CA ASP A 603 0.71 39.46 -2.21
C ASP A 603 -0.07 39.57 -3.53
N GLU A 604 0.34 40.48 -4.41
CA GLU A 604 -0.28 40.63 -5.73
C GLU A 604 -0.04 39.37 -6.59
N TYR A 605 1.18 38.84 -6.57
CA TYR A 605 1.52 37.60 -7.26
C TYR A 605 0.64 36.45 -6.79
N LEU A 606 0.49 36.24 -5.48
CA LEU A 606 -0.30 35.12 -4.96
C LEU A 606 -1.78 35.23 -5.32
N GLN A 607 -2.36 36.43 -5.39
CA GLN A 607 -3.76 36.61 -5.82
C GLN A 607 -3.96 36.25 -7.30
N VAL A 608 -3.00 36.58 -8.16
CA VAL A 608 -3.04 36.27 -9.60
C VAL A 608 -2.68 34.81 -9.83
N GLY A 609 -1.56 34.38 -9.27
CA GLY A 609 -0.97 33.04 -9.39
C GLY A 609 -1.90 31.92 -8.92
N MET A 610 -2.66 32.15 -7.84
CA MET A 610 -3.63 31.13 -7.38
C MET A 610 -4.73 30.87 -8.42
N ILE A 611 -5.08 31.86 -9.25
CA ILE A 611 -6.09 31.70 -10.31
C ILE A 611 -5.43 31.17 -11.59
N SER A 612 -4.22 31.63 -11.94
CA SER A 612 -3.54 31.28 -13.19
C SER A 612 -3.12 29.82 -13.27
N VAL A 613 -2.88 29.15 -12.12
CA VAL A 613 -2.66 27.69 -12.08
C VAL A 613 -3.90 26.89 -12.53
N ALA A 614 -5.07 27.54 -12.65
CA ALA A 614 -6.31 27.05 -13.23
C ALA A 614 -6.89 25.74 -12.61
N VAL A 615 -6.42 25.32 -11.43
CA VAL A 615 -6.90 24.09 -10.77
C VAL A 615 -8.39 24.13 -10.47
N GLN A 616 -8.93 25.31 -10.16
CA GLN A 616 -10.36 25.53 -9.95
C GLN A 616 -11.17 25.28 -11.23
N ALA A 617 -10.65 25.69 -12.39
CA ALA A 617 -11.30 25.44 -13.69
C ALA A 617 -11.22 23.96 -14.08
N MET A 618 -10.16 23.26 -13.66
CA MET A 618 -9.99 21.83 -13.90
C MET A 618 -10.92 20.95 -13.05
N PHE A 619 -11.06 21.25 -11.75
CA PHE A 619 -11.67 20.29 -10.80
C PHE A 619 -13.06 20.68 -10.28
N LEU A 620 -13.41 21.97 -10.17
CA LEU A 620 -14.75 22.35 -9.70
C LEU A 620 -15.91 21.87 -10.59
N PRO A 621 -15.79 21.81 -11.93
CA PRO A 621 -16.84 21.23 -12.77
C PRO A 621 -17.28 19.81 -12.32
N SER A 622 -16.30 18.98 -11.95
CA SER A 622 -16.54 17.63 -11.45
C SER A 622 -17.17 17.60 -10.06
N CYS A 623 -16.90 18.61 -9.24
CA CYS A 623 -17.58 18.78 -7.95
C CYS A 623 -19.09 19.04 -8.13
N TYR A 624 -19.46 19.91 -9.09
CA TYR A 624 -20.87 20.19 -9.40
C TYR A 624 -21.61 18.97 -9.96
N LEU A 625 -20.89 18.10 -10.68
CA LEU A 625 -21.45 16.83 -11.13
C LEU A 625 -21.65 15.85 -9.97
N ALA A 626 -20.70 15.80 -9.03
CA ALA A 626 -20.70 14.82 -7.94
C ALA A 626 -21.70 15.13 -6.81
N SER A 627 -22.10 16.39 -6.61
CA SER A 627 -23.03 16.75 -5.54
C SER A 627 -23.87 17.99 -5.89
N PRO A 628 -25.20 17.95 -5.69
CA PRO A 628 -26.10 19.07 -6.02
C PRO A 628 -25.99 20.25 -5.04
N LYS A 629 -25.37 20.04 -3.88
CA LYS A 629 -25.31 21.06 -2.83
C LYS A 629 -24.23 22.08 -3.17
N HIS A 630 -24.64 23.21 -3.74
CA HIS A 630 -23.79 24.39 -3.81
C HIS A 630 -23.32 24.74 -2.39
N PRO A 631 -22.03 25.02 -2.16
CA PRO A 631 -21.54 25.46 -0.86
C PRO A 631 -22.38 26.64 -0.34
N GLN A 632 -23.07 26.47 0.79
CA GLN A 632 -24.01 27.47 1.32
C GLN A 632 -23.31 28.67 2.00
N ASN A 633 -21.99 28.84 1.84
CA ASN A 633 -21.21 29.76 2.66
C ASN A 633 -20.08 30.49 1.91
N THR A 634 -20.31 30.92 0.67
CA THR A 634 -19.46 31.95 0.05
C THR A 634 -19.89 33.33 0.55
N ARG A 635 -19.52 33.69 1.79
CA ARG A 635 -19.66 35.06 2.34
C ARG A 635 -18.83 36.04 1.50
N GLY A 636 -19.36 36.47 0.36
CA GLY A 636 -18.79 37.53 -0.49
C GLY A 636 -17.58 37.17 -1.35
N THR A 637 -17.16 35.90 -1.43
CA THR A 637 -16.02 35.47 -2.28
C THR A 637 -16.39 34.36 -3.25
N ARG A 638 -15.99 34.46 -4.54
CA ARG A 638 -16.32 33.49 -5.60
C ARG A 638 -15.86 32.05 -5.30
N TYR A 639 -14.71 31.89 -4.65
CA TYR A 639 -14.14 30.58 -4.29
C TYR A 639 -14.20 30.35 -2.77
N SER A 640 -14.48 29.11 -2.37
CA SER A 640 -14.44 28.67 -0.97
C SER A 640 -13.02 28.79 -0.39
N LYS A 641 -12.88 28.87 0.93
CA LYS A 641 -11.57 28.82 1.61
C LYS A 641 -10.85 27.52 1.23
N THR A 642 -11.57 26.39 1.20
CA THR A 642 -11.00 25.09 0.82
C THR A 642 -10.41 25.11 -0.59
N THR A 643 -11.14 25.68 -1.56
CA THR A 643 -10.67 25.80 -2.95
C THR A 643 -9.47 26.74 -3.05
N LYS A 644 -9.46 27.85 -2.32
CA LYS A 644 -8.30 28.76 -2.28
C LYS A 644 -7.04 28.10 -1.71
N LEU A 645 -7.18 27.26 -0.68
CA LEU A 645 -6.06 26.48 -0.12
C LEU A 645 -5.48 25.52 -1.16
N LEU A 646 -6.34 24.85 -1.94
CA LEU A 646 -5.91 23.99 -3.05
C LEU A 646 -5.15 24.81 -4.11
N MET A 647 -5.75 25.90 -4.60
CA MET A 647 -5.17 26.80 -5.61
C MET A 647 -3.79 27.32 -5.21
N LEU A 648 -3.64 27.80 -3.98
CA LEU A 648 -2.34 28.26 -3.48
C LEU A 648 -1.34 27.11 -3.36
N SER A 649 -1.77 25.94 -2.86
CA SER A 649 -0.91 24.78 -2.71
C SER A 649 -0.38 24.29 -4.07
N THR A 650 -1.22 24.25 -5.10
CA THR A 650 -0.81 23.86 -6.46
C THR A 650 0.09 24.89 -7.13
N ARG A 651 -0.15 26.19 -6.91
CA ARG A 651 0.72 27.26 -7.41
C ARG A 651 2.12 27.15 -6.83
N LEU A 652 2.24 27.01 -5.50
CA LEU A 652 3.54 26.89 -4.84
C LEU A 652 4.27 25.58 -5.19
N LEU A 653 3.54 24.48 -5.40
CA LEU A 653 4.13 23.24 -5.91
C LEU A 653 4.77 23.44 -7.29
N ASN A 654 4.07 24.11 -8.21
CA ASN A 654 4.62 24.41 -9.52
C ASN A 654 5.85 25.32 -9.41
N ASP A 655 5.76 26.43 -8.67
CA ASP A 655 6.83 27.43 -8.57
C ASP A 655 8.16 26.86 -8.08
N MET A 656 8.12 25.95 -7.10
CA MET A 656 9.33 25.30 -6.56
C MET A 656 10.08 24.48 -7.61
N GLU A 657 9.37 23.92 -8.58
CA GLU A 657 9.95 23.00 -9.57
C GLU A 657 10.09 23.62 -10.98
N SER A 658 9.55 24.83 -11.19
CA SER A 658 9.62 25.56 -12.46
C SER A 658 10.52 26.80 -12.44
N TYR A 659 10.88 27.33 -11.26
CA TYR A 659 11.53 28.64 -11.14
C TYR A 659 12.81 28.76 -11.97
N GLU A 660 13.64 27.72 -12.07
CA GLU A 660 14.90 27.81 -12.82
C GLU A 660 14.66 28.04 -14.31
N LYS A 661 13.63 27.38 -14.86
CA LYS A 661 13.21 27.55 -16.26
C LYS A 661 12.61 28.95 -16.45
N GLU A 662 11.72 29.36 -15.56
CA GLU A 662 11.02 30.64 -15.65
C GLU A 662 11.98 31.82 -15.51
N MET A 663 12.94 31.75 -14.58
CA MET A 663 13.98 32.77 -14.40
C MET A 663 14.84 32.94 -15.66
N LYS A 664 15.18 31.86 -16.37
CA LYS A 664 15.93 31.94 -17.64
C LYS A 664 15.16 32.68 -18.73
N HIS A 665 13.84 32.62 -18.70
CA HIS A 665 12.96 33.35 -19.61
C HIS A 665 12.56 34.74 -19.09
N GLY A 666 13.06 35.13 -17.91
CA GLY A 666 12.75 36.42 -17.28
C GLY A 666 11.36 36.49 -16.62
N LYS A 667 10.65 35.37 -16.47
CA LYS A 667 9.38 35.27 -15.74
C LYS A 667 9.70 35.13 -14.24
N LEU A 668 9.07 35.96 -13.41
CA LEU A 668 9.24 35.95 -11.96
C LEU A 668 8.11 35.13 -11.32
N ASN A 669 8.48 34.12 -10.53
CA ASN A 669 7.56 33.39 -9.65
C ASN A 669 7.91 33.62 -8.18
N MET A 670 7.30 32.87 -7.27
CA MET A 670 7.52 33.03 -5.84
C MET A 670 8.99 32.98 -5.40
N VAL A 671 9.82 32.14 -6.02
CA VAL A 671 11.23 31.96 -5.61
C VAL A 671 12.04 33.25 -5.81
N PRO A 672 12.17 33.82 -7.03
CA PRO A 672 12.87 35.08 -7.24
C PRO A 672 12.13 36.30 -6.68
N LEU A 673 10.79 36.28 -6.55
CA LEU A 673 10.06 37.38 -5.90
C LEU A 673 10.39 37.49 -4.41
N TYR A 674 10.48 36.37 -3.71
CA TYR A 674 10.90 36.35 -2.31
C TYR A 674 12.30 36.89 -2.12
N LEU A 675 13.25 36.49 -2.97
CA LEU A 675 14.63 37.02 -2.96
C LEU A 675 14.65 38.53 -3.17
N LYS A 676 13.78 39.04 -4.04
CA LYS A 676 13.70 40.48 -4.33
C LYS A 676 13.18 41.28 -3.14
N GLU A 677 12.17 40.77 -2.43
CA GLU A 677 11.63 41.41 -1.23
C GLU A 677 12.52 41.20 0.01
N ASN A 678 13.42 40.19 -0.01
CA ASN A 678 14.33 39.86 1.08
C ASN A 678 15.79 39.78 0.58
N PRO A 679 16.47 40.91 0.32
CA PRO A 679 17.79 40.94 -0.33
C PRO A 679 18.92 40.23 0.45
N GLU A 680 18.73 40.01 1.75
CA GLU A 680 19.70 39.31 2.62
C GLU A 680 19.55 37.77 2.56
N SER A 681 18.49 37.26 1.92
CA SER A 681 18.22 35.82 1.79
C SER A 681 18.91 35.22 0.57
N ASN A 682 19.29 33.94 0.66
CA ASN A 682 19.73 33.15 -0.49
C ASN A 682 18.57 32.30 -1.08
N ILE A 683 18.85 31.58 -2.16
CA ILE A 683 17.83 30.80 -2.86
C ILE A 683 17.31 29.65 -2.00
N GLU A 684 18.17 29.06 -1.17
CA GLU A 684 17.80 28.02 -0.22
C GLU A 684 16.82 28.54 0.85
N ASP A 685 17.02 29.77 1.33
CA ASP A 685 16.10 30.43 2.27
C ASP A 685 14.72 30.68 1.63
N SER A 686 14.71 31.09 0.36
CA SER A 686 13.48 31.27 -0.43
C SER A 686 12.72 29.95 -0.60
N ILE A 687 13.42 28.88 -0.99
CA ILE A 687 12.86 27.54 -1.13
C ILE A 687 12.33 27.04 0.22
N ALA A 688 13.09 27.22 1.31
CA ALA A 688 12.67 26.81 2.66
C ALA A 688 11.41 27.56 3.12
N TYR A 689 11.32 28.87 2.85
CA TYR A 689 10.13 29.67 3.14
C TYR A 689 8.90 29.16 2.39
N ILE A 690 9.02 28.93 1.08
CA ILE A 690 7.91 28.43 0.25
C ILE A 690 7.51 27.03 0.70
N HIS A 691 8.47 26.15 0.99
CA HIS A 691 8.20 24.80 1.48
C HIS A 691 7.43 24.80 2.80
N ASN A 692 7.81 25.64 3.76
CA ASN A 692 7.09 25.79 5.04
C ASN A 692 5.67 26.32 4.82
N LYS A 693 5.51 27.34 3.97
CA LYS A 693 4.19 27.88 3.62
C LYS A 693 3.30 26.81 2.98
N LEU A 694 3.86 26.03 2.05
CA LEU A 694 3.16 24.93 1.38
C LEU A 694 2.78 23.82 2.36
N ASP A 695 3.67 23.39 3.26
CA ASP A 695 3.37 22.37 4.27
C ASP A 695 2.18 22.79 5.15
N ARG A 696 2.16 24.04 5.61
CA ARG A 696 1.03 24.62 6.36
C ARG A 696 -0.26 24.61 5.57
N LEU A 697 -0.24 25.04 4.31
CA LEU A 697 -1.43 25.05 3.43
C LEU A 697 -1.97 23.63 3.21
N LYS A 698 -1.09 22.66 2.95
CA LYS A 698 -1.47 21.25 2.77
C LYS A 698 -2.08 20.65 4.04
N LYS A 699 -1.50 20.91 5.22
CA LYS A 699 -2.05 20.47 6.51
C LYS A 699 -3.44 21.06 6.78
N GLN A 700 -3.66 22.35 6.49
CA GLN A 700 -4.99 22.96 6.58
C GLN A 700 -5.99 22.33 5.62
N LEU A 701 -5.59 22.11 4.37
CA LEU A 701 -6.45 21.49 3.37
C LEU A 701 -6.80 20.04 3.76
N LEU A 702 -5.83 19.27 4.23
CA LEU A 702 -6.03 17.91 4.72
C LEU A 702 -6.98 17.86 5.93
N GLU A 703 -6.87 18.79 6.88
CA GLU A 703 -7.81 18.87 8.00
C GLU A 703 -9.26 19.03 7.54
N ILE A 704 -9.50 19.89 6.55
CA ILE A 704 -10.85 20.10 6.00
C ILE A 704 -11.34 18.86 5.25
N ILE A 705 -10.48 18.23 4.45
CA ILE A 705 -10.80 17.05 3.64
C ILE A 705 -11.09 15.83 4.53
N MET A 706 -10.32 15.64 5.60
CA MET A 706 -10.33 14.44 6.45
C MET A 706 -11.31 14.52 7.63
N THR A 707 -12.04 15.63 7.81
CA THR A 707 -12.97 15.77 8.94
C THR A 707 -14.40 16.02 8.49
N ASN A 708 -15.36 15.31 9.10
CA ASN A 708 -16.79 15.50 8.85
C ASN A 708 -17.36 16.75 9.54
N SER A 709 -16.65 17.29 10.54
CA SER A 709 -17.07 18.50 11.28
C SER A 709 -17.09 19.77 10.42
N ASN A 710 -16.29 19.82 9.36
CA ASN A 710 -16.33 20.96 8.43
C ASN A 710 -17.42 20.75 7.36
N THR A 711 -18.42 21.62 7.37
CA THR A 711 -19.57 21.65 6.45
C THR A 711 -19.41 22.65 5.30
N GLU A 712 -18.23 23.25 5.13
CA GLU A 712 -17.95 24.23 4.07
C GLU A 712 -18.21 23.65 2.68
N ILE A 713 -17.78 22.41 2.43
CA ILE A 713 -18.00 21.69 1.17
C ILE A 713 -18.52 20.26 1.39
N PRO A 714 -19.31 19.70 0.46
CA PRO A 714 -19.78 18.30 0.53
C PRO A 714 -18.64 17.28 0.57
N LYS A 715 -18.93 16.06 1.05
CA LYS A 715 -17.94 14.96 1.14
C LYS A 715 -17.36 14.61 -0.23
N GLU A 716 -18.19 14.63 -1.26
CA GLU A 716 -17.80 14.32 -2.64
C GLU A 716 -16.78 15.36 -3.15
N TRP A 717 -16.96 16.63 -2.80
CA TRP A 717 -16.03 17.70 -3.17
C TRP A 717 -14.68 17.53 -2.48
N LYS A 718 -14.66 17.07 -1.22
CA LYS A 718 -13.41 16.80 -0.49
C LYS A 718 -12.54 15.77 -1.21
N GLN A 719 -13.15 14.71 -1.75
CA GLN A 719 -12.45 13.71 -2.56
C GLN A 719 -11.87 14.32 -3.84
N VAL A 720 -12.63 15.15 -4.55
CA VAL A 720 -12.13 15.83 -5.77
C VAL A 720 -10.95 16.76 -5.45
N HIS A 721 -11.00 17.50 -4.33
CA HIS A 721 -9.89 18.35 -3.90
C HIS A 721 -8.64 17.53 -3.51
N LEU A 722 -8.83 16.38 -2.86
CA LEU A 722 -7.72 15.46 -2.57
C LEU A 722 -7.11 14.89 -3.86
N CYS A 723 -7.94 14.55 -4.85
CA CYS A 723 -7.48 14.12 -6.16
C CYS A 723 -6.58 15.16 -6.81
N ALA A 724 -7.01 16.42 -6.81
CA ALA A 724 -6.25 17.52 -7.37
C ALA A 724 -4.90 17.71 -6.65
N LEU A 725 -4.92 17.76 -5.32
CA LEU A 725 -3.71 17.92 -4.52
C LEU A 725 -2.71 16.79 -4.79
N LYS A 726 -3.18 15.54 -4.83
CA LYS A 726 -2.31 14.39 -5.11
C LYS A 726 -1.73 14.42 -6.52
N GLY A 727 -2.54 14.74 -7.53
CA GLY A 727 -2.09 14.86 -8.92
C GLY A 727 -1.00 15.92 -9.08
N PHE A 728 -1.18 17.10 -8.49
CA PHE A 728 -0.16 18.16 -8.51
C PHE A 728 1.07 17.82 -7.68
N GLN A 729 0.90 17.19 -6.52
CA GLN A 729 2.05 16.76 -5.72
C GLN A 729 2.89 15.72 -6.45
N MET A 730 2.27 14.78 -7.19
CA MET A 730 2.97 13.83 -8.08
C MET A 730 3.78 14.59 -9.13
N LEU A 731 3.15 15.55 -9.83
CA LEU A 731 3.79 16.32 -10.89
C LEU A 731 5.03 17.10 -10.45
N TYR A 732 5.03 17.58 -9.21
CA TYR A 732 6.01 18.51 -8.67
C TYR A 732 6.62 18.00 -7.36
N ASN A 733 6.85 16.69 -7.23
CA ASN A 733 7.37 16.11 -5.98
C ASN A 733 8.88 16.35 -5.79
N THR A 734 9.66 16.19 -6.85
CA THR A 734 11.13 16.30 -6.85
C THR A 734 11.71 17.05 -8.05
N TYR A 735 10.94 17.11 -9.14
CA TYR A 735 11.19 17.92 -10.33
C TYR A 735 9.86 18.00 -11.10
N ASN A 736 9.78 18.91 -12.06
CA ASN A 736 8.62 19.06 -12.92
C ASN A 736 8.50 17.86 -13.90
N LEU A 737 7.73 16.85 -13.52
CA LEU A 737 7.45 15.66 -14.34
C LEU A 737 6.66 16.00 -15.61
N PHE A 738 5.87 17.07 -15.57
CA PHE A 738 4.98 17.45 -16.67
C PHE A 738 5.75 17.99 -17.88
N ASP A 739 6.89 18.64 -17.65
CA ASP A 739 7.79 19.11 -18.72
C ASP A 739 8.58 17.95 -19.36
N SER A 740 8.71 16.81 -18.67
CA SER A 740 9.36 15.64 -19.23
C SER A 740 8.47 14.90 -20.24
N PRO A 741 8.99 14.52 -21.43
CA PRO A 741 8.25 13.69 -22.38
C PRO A 741 8.18 12.21 -21.94
N THR A 742 9.05 11.76 -21.03
CA THR A 742 9.24 10.34 -20.71
C THR A 742 9.04 9.99 -19.23
N ALA A 743 9.08 10.96 -18.31
CA ALA A 743 9.08 10.67 -16.88
C ALA A 743 7.83 9.92 -16.39
N LEU A 744 6.64 10.27 -16.93
CA LEU A 744 5.37 9.62 -16.57
C LEU A 744 5.06 8.38 -17.43
N LEU A 745 5.87 8.07 -18.45
CA LEU A 745 5.53 7.04 -19.43
C LEU A 745 5.38 5.65 -18.78
N GLN A 746 6.27 5.30 -17.85
CA GLN A 746 6.21 4.02 -17.15
C GLN A 746 4.95 3.93 -16.28
N ASP A 747 4.64 4.97 -15.52
CA ASP A 747 3.47 5.02 -14.63
C ASP A 747 2.16 4.95 -15.42
N ILE A 748 2.07 5.68 -16.53
CA ILE A 748 0.94 5.62 -17.47
C ILE A 748 0.79 4.22 -18.06
N THR A 749 1.90 3.61 -18.44
CA THR A 749 1.93 2.28 -19.04
C THR A 749 1.41 1.24 -18.05
N MET A 750 1.91 1.26 -16.80
CA MET A 750 1.46 0.38 -15.73
C MET A 750 0.00 0.62 -15.33
N ALA A 751 -0.45 1.87 -15.30
CA ALA A 751 -1.82 2.20 -14.90
C ALA A 751 -2.85 1.76 -15.95
N ILE A 752 -2.59 2.06 -17.23
CA ILE A 752 -3.59 2.00 -18.29
C ILE A 752 -3.43 0.79 -19.21
N TYR A 753 -2.21 0.35 -19.52
CA TYR A 753 -1.97 -0.58 -20.62
C TYR A 753 -1.49 -1.96 -20.18
N GLU A 754 -0.52 -2.04 -19.27
CA GLU A 754 0.08 -3.32 -18.87
C GLU A 754 -0.87 -4.13 -17.98
N PRO A 755 -1.11 -5.43 -18.27
CA PRO A 755 -1.85 -6.29 -17.36
C PRO A 755 -1.07 -6.52 -16.05
N LEU A 756 -1.77 -6.99 -15.02
CA LEU A 756 -1.14 -7.39 -13.76
C LEU A 756 -0.13 -8.53 -13.99
N VAL A 757 1.03 -8.43 -13.35
CA VAL A 757 2.04 -9.49 -13.34
C VAL A 757 1.76 -10.41 -12.15
N MET A 758 1.23 -11.60 -12.46
CA MET A 758 0.83 -12.62 -11.48
C MET A 758 1.77 -13.83 -11.62
N ASP A 759 2.41 -14.28 -10.53
CA ASP A 759 3.27 -15.49 -10.54
C ASP A 759 2.54 -16.71 -11.11
N ALA A 760 3.24 -17.54 -11.90
CA ALA A 760 2.67 -18.71 -12.57
C ALA A 760 2.10 -19.78 -11.62
N GLN A 761 2.51 -19.81 -10.34
CA GLN A 761 1.87 -20.64 -9.30
C GLN A 761 0.42 -20.21 -8.99
N ARG A 762 0.02 -18.98 -9.36
CA ARG A 762 -1.32 -18.42 -9.17
C ARG A 762 -2.38 -19.00 -10.12
N MET A 763 -2.01 -19.82 -11.12
CA MET A 763 -2.95 -20.45 -12.06
C MET A 763 -3.37 -21.88 -11.69
N LEU A 764 -2.80 -22.48 -10.62
CA LEU A 764 -2.96 -23.90 -10.30
C LEU A 764 -3.42 -24.13 -8.85
N LEU A 765 -4.58 -23.60 -8.46
CA LEU A 765 -5.28 -24.10 -7.28
C LEU A 765 -6.75 -24.32 -7.62
N PRO A 766 -7.20 -25.59 -7.78
CA PRO A 766 -8.61 -25.92 -7.65
C PRO A 766 -9.03 -25.78 -6.17
N PRO A 767 -10.28 -25.41 -5.88
CA PRO A 767 -10.78 -25.36 -4.51
C PRO A 767 -10.80 -26.77 -3.91
N PHE A 768 -9.98 -27.01 -2.89
CA PHE A 768 -10.12 -28.18 -2.03
C PHE A 768 -11.32 -27.96 -1.10
N VAL A 769 -12.49 -28.42 -1.51
CA VAL A 769 -13.66 -28.53 -0.63
C VAL A 769 -13.54 -29.84 0.15
N LEU A 770 -13.15 -29.76 1.42
CA LEU A 770 -13.36 -30.84 2.38
C LEU A 770 -14.84 -30.85 2.80
N ASN A 771 -15.67 -31.57 2.04
CA ASN A 771 -17.03 -31.89 2.48
C ASN A 771 -16.96 -32.90 3.64
N ALA A 772 -16.97 -32.40 4.88
CA ALA A 772 -17.22 -33.19 6.07
C ALA A 772 -18.71 -33.18 6.41
N HIS A 773 -19.51 -33.92 5.63
CA HIS A 773 -20.85 -34.36 6.06
C HIS A 773 -21.15 -35.72 5.43
N GLU A 774 -20.71 -36.80 6.08
CA GLU A 774 -21.47 -38.03 6.04
C GLU A 774 -21.82 -38.51 7.43
N SER A 775 -23.14 -38.61 7.60
CA SER A 775 -23.92 -38.91 8.77
C SER A 775 -23.59 -40.25 9.40
N VAL A 776 -23.53 -40.23 10.74
CA VAL A 776 -23.85 -41.34 11.63
C VAL A 776 -25.14 -42.03 11.15
N LYS A 777 -25.06 -43.28 10.67
CA LYS A 777 -26.21 -44.17 10.55
C LYS A 777 -26.01 -45.41 11.42
N LYS A 778 -26.94 -45.53 12.37
CA LYS A 778 -27.15 -46.64 13.30
C LYS A 778 -27.28 -47.97 12.55
N ASN A 779 -26.54 -48.97 13.03
CA ASN A 779 -26.82 -50.38 12.77
C ASN A 779 -28.21 -50.77 13.29
N LYS A 780 -29.11 -51.17 12.40
CA LYS A 780 -30.15 -52.17 12.65
C LYS A 780 -30.30 -53.01 11.39
N GLY A 781 -30.24 -54.32 11.56
CA GLY A 781 -30.11 -55.29 10.47
C GLY A 781 -31.42 -55.74 9.83
N GLN A 782 -31.22 -56.81 9.04
CA GLN A 782 -32.15 -57.80 8.47
C GLN A 782 -32.37 -57.77 6.95
N SER A 783 -32.15 -58.99 6.43
CA SER A 783 -32.61 -59.66 5.21
C SER A 783 -32.16 -59.14 3.84
N MET A 784 -31.26 -59.92 3.24
CA MET A 784 -31.21 -60.21 1.80
C MET A 784 -32.44 -61.02 1.40
N ASP A 785 -33.08 -60.67 0.28
CA ASP A 785 -33.38 -61.64 -0.77
C ASP A 785 -33.63 -60.97 -2.14
N ASP A 786 -32.89 -61.48 -3.11
CA ASP A 786 -33.20 -61.81 -4.50
C ASP A 786 -33.89 -60.85 -5.52
N THR A 787 -33.09 -60.63 -6.59
CA THR A 787 -33.39 -60.80 -8.02
C THR A 787 -34.13 -59.74 -8.85
N SER A 788 -33.45 -59.43 -9.97
CA SER A 788 -33.94 -59.37 -11.36
C SER A 788 -34.03 -58.01 -12.07
N GLU A 789 -33.13 -57.93 -13.06
CA GLU A 789 -33.38 -57.57 -14.47
C GLU A 789 -33.41 -56.11 -14.98
N LYS A 790 -32.44 -55.90 -15.90
CA LYS A 790 -32.53 -55.33 -17.26
C LYS A 790 -32.34 -53.82 -17.47
N GLU A 791 -31.10 -53.50 -17.82
CA GLU A 791 -30.64 -52.98 -19.12
C GLU A 791 -31.44 -51.87 -19.86
N LEU A 792 -30.78 -50.72 -20.03
CA LEU A 792 -30.37 -50.05 -21.30
C LEU A 792 -30.25 -48.54 -21.03
N SER A 793 -29.22 -47.79 -21.41
CA SER A 793 -27.90 -47.99 -22.02
C SER A 793 -27.28 -46.59 -22.08
N VAL A 794 -25.94 -46.46 -22.07
CA VAL A 794 -25.13 -45.73 -23.08
C VAL A 794 -23.70 -45.56 -22.55
N LYS A 795 -22.80 -46.40 -23.11
CA LYS A 795 -21.46 -46.14 -23.68
C LYS A 795 -20.72 -44.88 -23.17
N ALA A 796 -19.44 -44.88 -22.83
CA ALA A 796 -18.37 -45.86 -22.99
C ALA A 796 -17.19 -45.50 -22.05
N GLN A 797 -16.72 -46.47 -21.29
CA GLN A 797 -15.33 -46.53 -20.81
C GLN A 797 -14.65 -47.63 -21.60
N SER A 798 -13.66 -47.27 -22.42
CA SER A 798 -12.53 -48.18 -22.64
C SER A 798 -11.34 -47.43 -23.21
N ARG A 799 -10.21 -47.61 -22.52
CA ARG A 799 -8.83 -47.60 -23.04
C ARG A 799 -8.21 -46.25 -23.37
N PHE A 800 -7.31 -45.82 -22.49
CA PHE A 800 -5.98 -45.37 -22.93
C PHE A 800 -4.91 -45.90 -21.97
N GLN A 801 -4.31 -47.04 -22.33
CA GLN A 801 -2.91 -47.31 -22.05
C GLN A 801 -2.10 -46.82 -23.26
N GLY A 802 -1.12 -45.95 -22.98
CA GLY A 802 0.17 -45.86 -23.67
C GLY A 802 0.19 -45.49 -25.15
N VAL A 803 0.44 -44.21 -25.44
CA VAL A 803 1.37 -43.82 -26.51
C VAL A 803 2.14 -42.57 -26.07
N ASN A 804 3.44 -42.76 -25.82
CA ASN A 804 4.44 -41.70 -25.80
C ASN A 804 4.43 -40.96 -27.15
N ARG A 805 4.02 -39.69 -27.17
CA ARG A 805 4.34 -38.78 -28.29
C ARG A 805 4.79 -37.43 -27.74
N LYS A 806 6.08 -37.14 -27.98
CA LYS A 806 6.65 -35.79 -28.03
C LYS A 806 5.72 -34.90 -28.84
N ILE A 807 5.18 -33.85 -28.23
CA ILE A 807 4.57 -32.75 -28.95
C ILE A 807 5.64 -31.67 -29.11
N VAL A 808 6.14 -31.58 -30.35
CA VAL A 808 6.90 -30.45 -30.88
C VAL A 808 5.88 -29.35 -31.19
N TYR A 809 5.99 -28.18 -30.55
CA TYR A 809 5.25 -27.01 -30.99
C TYR A 809 5.93 -26.44 -32.25
N ASN A 810 5.30 -26.67 -33.40
CA ASN A 810 5.59 -25.94 -34.63
C ASN A 810 5.10 -24.51 -34.48
N SER A 811 6.05 -23.58 -34.62
CA SER A 811 5.80 -22.16 -34.83
C SER A 811 5.09 -21.95 -36.18
N ILE A 812 3.87 -21.39 -36.14
CA ILE A 812 3.24 -20.83 -37.33
C ILE A 812 3.74 -19.40 -37.47
N ALA A 813 4.53 -19.19 -38.52
CA ALA A 813 4.97 -17.89 -38.99
C ALA A 813 3.79 -17.08 -39.54
N MET A 814 3.74 -15.79 -39.20
CA MET A 814 3.05 -14.76 -39.97
C MET A 814 4.07 -13.67 -40.34
N PRO A 815 3.92 -13.00 -41.51
CA PRO A 815 5.04 -12.53 -42.30
C PRO A 815 5.61 -11.18 -41.86
N SER A 816 6.91 -11.03 -42.11
CA SER A 816 7.67 -9.80 -42.02
C SER A 816 7.20 -8.76 -43.04
N LYS A 817 6.99 -7.51 -42.58
CA LYS A 817 7.48 -6.31 -43.28
C LYS A 817 7.45 -5.07 -42.38
N ILE A 818 8.59 -4.38 -42.41
CA ILE A 818 8.90 -3.03 -41.91
C ILE A 818 9.37 -2.94 -40.44
N LYS A 819 10.67 -3.26 -40.25
CA LYS A 819 11.55 -2.62 -39.26
C LYS A 819 12.93 -2.36 -39.90
N GLN A 820 13.25 -1.08 -40.10
CA GLN A 820 14.58 -0.47 -39.96
C GLN A 820 14.26 0.83 -39.19
N SER A 821 14.87 1.21 -38.08
CA SER A 821 16.17 0.88 -37.49
C SER A 821 16.12 1.30 -36.01
N LEU A 822 16.51 0.40 -35.10
CA LEU A 822 16.79 0.72 -33.70
C LEU A 822 18.20 0.22 -33.41
N TYR A 823 19.12 1.16 -33.22
CA TYR A 823 20.45 0.86 -32.68
C TYR A 823 20.33 0.65 -31.16
N TYR A 824 20.64 -0.58 -30.75
CA TYR A 824 20.92 -0.97 -29.37
C TYR A 824 22.27 -0.40 -28.96
N VAL A 825 22.35 0.26 -27.79
CA VAL A 825 23.60 0.38 -27.02
C VAL A 825 23.31 -0.10 -25.60
N ARG A 826 24.07 -1.11 -25.17
CA ARG A 826 24.05 -1.67 -23.81
C ARG A 826 24.57 -0.65 -22.77
N PRO A 827 24.07 -0.64 -21.53
CA PRO A 827 24.66 0.16 -20.47
C PRO A 827 25.91 -0.53 -19.91
N LYS A 828 27.02 0.21 -19.84
CA LYS A 828 28.15 -0.08 -18.95
C LYS A 828 28.07 0.87 -17.75
N SER A 829 28.18 0.27 -16.58
CA SER A 829 28.57 0.79 -15.25
C SER A 829 29.37 2.10 -15.20
N PHE A 830 29.10 2.93 -14.17
CA PHE A 830 30.00 3.66 -13.24
C PHE A 830 29.19 4.84 -12.62
N LEU A 831 28.95 4.91 -11.30
CA LEU A 831 29.80 5.44 -10.20
C LEU A 831 30.25 6.91 -10.40
N THR A 832 29.70 7.78 -9.54
CA THR A 832 30.23 9.07 -9.01
C THR A 832 30.93 10.06 -9.95
N LEU A 833 30.42 11.30 -10.02
CA LEU A 833 31.11 12.53 -9.59
C LEU A 833 30.37 13.82 -10.04
N ARG A 834 30.27 14.76 -9.08
CA ARG A 834 30.46 16.23 -9.15
C ARG A 834 30.21 16.96 -10.49
N CYS A 835 29.47 18.08 -10.37
CA CYS A 835 29.58 19.31 -11.18
C CYS A 835 30.99 19.55 -11.77
N PRO A 836 31.10 20.09 -13.00
CA PRO A 836 30.99 21.55 -13.15
C PRO A 836 30.44 22.10 -14.50
N SER A 837 29.93 23.32 -14.41
CA SER A 837 29.99 24.47 -15.36
C SER A 837 30.06 24.27 -16.88
N SER A 838 29.12 24.94 -17.57
CA SER A 838 29.32 25.83 -18.74
C SER A 838 29.96 25.29 -20.02
N TYR A 839 29.22 25.27 -21.13
CA TYR A 839 29.71 25.75 -22.44
C TYR A 839 28.58 26.26 -23.34
N MET A 840 28.81 27.43 -23.93
CA MET A 840 28.03 28.15 -24.94
C MET A 840 27.79 27.34 -26.22
N PHE A 841 26.68 27.62 -26.92
CA PHE A 841 26.71 27.82 -28.38
C PHE A 841 25.78 28.98 -28.78
N LEU A 842 26.39 30.01 -29.39
CA LEU A 842 25.75 31.07 -30.15
C LEU A 842 25.29 30.52 -31.50
N ALA A 843 24.07 30.86 -31.93
CA ALA A 843 23.62 30.72 -33.32
C ALA A 843 23.33 32.11 -33.89
N VAL A 844 23.93 32.43 -35.04
CA VAL A 844 23.63 33.59 -35.90
C VAL A 844 23.25 33.03 -37.29
N PRO A 845 22.29 33.65 -38.02
CA PRO A 845 21.33 32.94 -38.88
C PRO A 845 21.75 32.89 -40.37
N PRO A 846 20.94 32.27 -41.27
CA PRO A 846 21.42 31.80 -42.56
C PRO A 846 21.23 32.82 -43.69
N ILE A 847 22.18 32.85 -44.63
CA ILE A 847 21.99 33.41 -45.97
C ILE A 847 22.57 32.40 -46.98
N SER A 848 21.78 32.08 -48.01
CA SER A 848 22.15 31.25 -49.16
C SER A 848 22.27 32.15 -50.42
N PRO A 849 22.72 31.68 -51.60
CA PRO A 849 23.67 30.60 -51.91
C PRO A 849 24.72 30.97 -53.00
N SER A 850 25.89 30.33 -52.94
CA SER A 850 26.74 29.85 -54.08
C SER A 850 27.38 30.87 -55.08
N PRO A 851 28.31 30.45 -55.97
CA PRO A 851 29.48 29.57 -55.81
C PRO A 851 30.77 30.21 -56.42
N LEU A 852 31.85 29.41 -56.52
CA LEU A 852 33.12 29.56 -57.28
C LEU A 852 34.34 29.75 -56.35
N LEU A 853 35.51 29.15 -56.53
CA LEU A 853 36.05 28.04 -57.32
C LEU A 853 37.56 28.01 -56.94
N LYS A 854 38.17 26.84 -56.66
CA LYS A 854 39.62 26.49 -56.77
C LYS A 854 40.67 27.48 -56.20
N MET A 855 41.58 27.09 -55.32
CA MET A 855 42.53 25.96 -55.36
C MET A 855 42.91 25.53 -53.95
#